data_AF-A0AAD9DEU8-F1
#
_entry.id   AF-A0AAD9DEU8-F1
#
_cell.length_a   1.000
_cell.length_b   1.000
_cell.length_c   1.000
_cell.angle_alpha   90.00
_cell.angle_beta   90.00
_cell.angle_gamma   90.00
#
_symmetry.space_group_name_H-M   'P 1'
#
loop_
_entity.id
_entity.type
_entity.pdbx_description
1 polymer ?
#
loop_
_entity_poly.entity_id
_entity_poly.type
_entity_poly.pdbx_seq_one_letter_code
_entity_poly.pdbx_strand_id
1 'polypeptide(L)'
;MMILAPLLLMQAIGSTAFLSPPSPHINQLHTLRMGIIDNLVTSNKGGAELSSYNTLEILDRVGAGGYGVVHRTKLVPNNNDSSQKNCIAKRAWTLEELQNKNTDNKMPDKELKERSERCKYCLNVEKHCLEKLNQNDTDQDNSRYVPQLLGEYPDNEGNGDWLVFDLVDSTNGGTGEPAKTLEDVLELDWIDQHEQDDADPSHHHHLYMLQKELSMGEESTFADVLDETLVQLFRTVSHVNGANIVHRDIKPGNLLVTSDGFVLIDFGSAADLDPPSKKSVGSAFSSIIGRGGGRVGMDDGRVALSPIYSAPETYIKLLYAPVNFDSFSTALVFCQLLFNLLDERSDASFRGQLEDVDYDLDSWLQREINAELRPTGIEDAMKYLSSRPGLWSVLRAMLHPDPERRLSTSDALGKVNAVLASVEADDATIVGNEVDGDFFVGLLESFDLCGLPDDGTSIGVPMEEGETEAASVAELALVTPYPLHYIATFSRSKSLGLILSEVDPDGKYEDELGEEDDKIWMDSTSNAQPGEVYIRGVVEGSQADMMDIFEVGDRVMGVGEFPFFAEGFDTVVEMLQRQPKYAKSVTLHFDRQSRGRLHAYETAPPHSAKVVGQGAWSACGRRKYQEDRFVLQEIQDGKNAALLAGVFDGHGGDAASKTLAQLLPSLFSVELAGKVTDGKDKATSEDLRNAMESAYDIACRTYRDGCDELETCVADYDPREGIILASMGANDVIAGSTATMAVLSVSEDGADELSVLNCGDSRTLAIGKPRGGSSKGSVVHFSTRDHAPSCEVEIERLSRGKDKGFSQPMCRMGRWRIKVGDFTYGLARSLEGSFTTSKGIVSDPDVSAVNLTDMIAEREQACIIIATDGLFEVIDNEECGRYVVKCREEGLEASLAAKQLTKLAIDKGSPDNVSVVVVYID
;
A
#
# COMPACT_ATOMS: atom_id res chain seq x y z
N MET A 1 -27.64 10.56 -27.49
CA MET A 1 -28.97 10.52 -28.16
C MET A 1 -28.96 9.32 -29.11
N MET A 2 -29.62 8.21 -28.77
CA MET A 2 -30.96 7.83 -29.28
C MET A 2 -30.96 7.63 -30.82
N ILE A 3 -31.41 6.54 -31.45
CA ILE A 3 -32.45 5.56 -31.09
C ILE A 3 -32.52 4.45 -32.18
N LEU A 4 -32.79 3.21 -31.73
CA LEU A 4 -33.61 2.10 -32.25
C LEU A 4 -33.56 1.57 -33.72
N ALA A 5 -33.53 0.23 -33.77
CA ALA A 5 -33.90 -0.68 -34.87
C ALA A 5 -35.41 -0.59 -35.28
N PRO A 6 -35.91 -1.29 -36.33
CA PRO A 6 -36.28 -2.72 -36.19
C PRO A 6 -36.24 -3.64 -37.45
N LEU A 7 -35.92 -4.91 -37.20
CA LEU A 7 -36.56 -6.21 -37.57
C LEU A 7 -37.34 -6.45 -38.91
N LEU A 8 -37.25 -7.74 -39.31
CA LEU A 8 -38.11 -8.59 -40.18
C LEU A 8 -37.83 -8.55 -41.71
N LEU A 9 -37.85 -9.63 -42.51
CA LEU A 9 -37.99 -11.09 -42.36
C LEU A 9 -37.85 -11.69 -43.78
N MET A 10 -37.43 -12.96 -43.87
CA MET A 10 -38.15 -14.06 -44.58
C MET A 10 -37.50 -14.78 -45.78
N GLN A 11 -37.69 -16.11 -45.71
CA GLN A 11 -37.87 -17.16 -46.74
C GLN A 11 -36.65 -17.99 -47.14
N ALA A 12 -36.72 -19.32 -47.34
CA ALA A 12 -37.71 -20.40 -47.11
C ALA A 12 -36.97 -21.71 -47.53
N ILE A 13 -37.31 -22.96 -47.17
CA ILE A 13 -38.37 -23.90 -47.63
C ILE A 13 -37.91 -25.26 -47.01
N GLY A 14 -38.69 -26.23 -46.54
CA GLY A 14 -40.11 -26.55 -46.64
C GLY A 14 -40.42 -27.85 -45.86
N SER A 15 -41.61 -28.39 -46.13
CA SER A 15 -42.57 -28.79 -45.10
C SER A 15 -43.01 -30.27 -45.15
N THR A 16 -43.90 -30.61 -44.19
CA THR A 16 -44.91 -31.70 -44.11
C THR A 16 -44.50 -32.95 -43.31
N ALA A 17 -45.14 -33.46 -42.24
CA ALA A 17 -46.44 -33.36 -41.54
C ALA A 17 -47.30 -34.66 -41.63
N PHE A 18 -47.43 -35.31 -40.45
CA PHE A 18 -48.56 -36.06 -39.87
C PHE A 18 -49.21 -37.28 -40.55
N LEU A 19 -49.36 -38.37 -39.77
CA LEU A 19 -50.62 -39.06 -39.45
C LEU A 19 -50.44 -40.03 -38.26
N SER A 20 -51.35 -39.98 -37.28
CA SER A 20 -51.47 -40.78 -36.04
C SER A 20 -52.20 -42.12 -36.26
N PRO A 21 -52.67 -42.86 -35.22
CA PRO A 21 -51.99 -43.72 -34.22
C PRO A 21 -52.50 -45.20 -34.28
N PRO A 22 -52.15 -46.08 -33.33
CA PRO A 22 -53.05 -47.20 -33.01
C PRO A 22 -53.36 -47.38 -31.52
N SER A 23 -54.54 -47.94 -31.28
CA SER A 23 -55.12 -48.38 -30.01
C SER A 23 -55.25 -49.94 -30.02
N PRO A 24 -55.94 -50.61 -29.06
CA PRO A 24 -55.29 -51.48 -28.08
C PRO A 24 -55.83 -52.93 -28.05
N HIS A 25 -55.15 -53.86 -27.37
CA HIS A 25 -55.72 -55.09 -26.78
C HIS A 25 -54.69 -55.62 -25.75
N ILE A 26 -54.94 -55.64 -24.43
CA ILE A 26 -55.91 -56.40 -23.61
C ILE A 26 -55.53 -57.88 -23.44
N ASN A 27 -55.33 -58.22 -22.15
CA ASN A 27 -55.54 -59.48 -21.41
C ASN A 27 -54.27 -60.01 -20.73
N GLN A 28 -54.28 -60.48 -19.49
CA GLN A 28 -55.21 -60.48 -18.34
C GLN A 28 -54.50 -61.34 -17.27
N LEU A 29 -54.59 -60.96 -15.99
CA LEU A 29 -54.68 -61.81 -14.78
C LEU A 29 -54.43 -60.90 -13.56
N HIS A 30 -55.43 -60.30 -12.91
CA HIS A 30 -56.23 -60.84 -11.79
C HIS A 30 -55.35 -61.38 -10.62
N THR A 31 -55.43 -60.97 -9.35
CA THR A 31 -56.50 -60.33 -8.56
C THR A 31 -55.94 -59.85 -7.21
N LEU A 32 -56.72 -58.98 -6.54
CA LEU A 32 -56.84 -58.73 -5.09
C LEU A 32 -56.15 -57.48 -4.50
N ARG A 33 -57.02 -56.73 -3.82
CA ARG A 33 -56.91 -55.38 -3.27
C ARG A 33 -57.18 -55.51 -1.76
N MET A 34 -56.66 -54.53 -1.01
CA MET A 34 -56.97 -54.16 0.38
C MET A 34 -56.16 -54.81 1.48
N GLY A 35 -55.35 -53.97 2.15
CA GLY A 35 -54.99 -54.14 3.54
C GLY A 35 -53.58 -53.66 3.87
N ILE A 36 -53.52 -52.72 4.83
CA ILE A 36 -52.39 -52.42 5.72
C ILE A 36 -51.55 -51.21 5.30
N ILE A 37 -52.00 -50.09 5.88
CA ILE A 37 -51.22 -48.94 6.33
C ILE A 37 -50.15 -49.42 7.34
N ASP A 38 -49.02 -48.71 7.36
CA ASP A 38 -47.90 -48.75 8.31
C ASP A 38 -46.68 -49.61 7.97
N ASN A 39 -45.53 -48.95 8.20
CA ASN A 39 -44.15 -49.43 8.27
C ASN A 39 -43.42 -49.62 6.95
N LEU A 40 -42.63 -48.61 6.58
CA LEU A 40 -41.24 -48.77 6.13
C LEU A 40 -40.47 -47.46 6.36
N VAL A 41 -40.08 -47.29 7.62
CA VAL A 41 -38.96 -46.44 8.03
C VAL A 41 -37.69 -47.29 7.98
N THR A 42 -36.63 -46.64 7.50
CA THR A 42 -35.17 -46.90 7.61
C THR A 42 -34.51 -48.05 6.85
N SER A 43 -33.53 -47.65 6.02
CA SER A 43 -32.16 -48.14 6.20
C SER A 43 -31.14 -47.07 5.78
N ASN A 44 -30.82 -46.13 6.68
CA ASN A 44 -29.54 -45.42 6.68
C ASN A 44 -28.85 -45.77 8.01
N LYS A 45 -27.76 -46.53 7.93
CA LYS A 45 -26.98 -46.94 9.10
C LYS A 45 -26.04 -45.78 9.44
N GLY A 46 -26.49 -44.98 10.39
CA GLY A 46 -25.86 -43.79 10.96
C GLY A 46 -26.84 -43.01 11.86
N GLY A 47 -28.14 -43.05 11.53
CA GLY A 47 -29.19 -42.31 12.26
C GLY A 47 -29.88 -43.05 13.42
N ALA A 48 -29.25 -44.02 14.06
CA ALA A 48 -29.92 -44.84 15.09
C ALA A 48 -30.04 -44.17 16.48
N GLU A 49 -29.25 -43.13 16.78
CA GLU A 49 -29.33 -42.41 18.08
C GLU A 49 -30.10 -41.08 18.02
N LEU A 50 -30.09 -40.37 16.88
CA LEU A 50 -30.71 -39.04 16.71
C LEU A 50 -32.23 -39.04 16.58
N SER A 51 -32.87 -40.18 16.28
CA SER A 51 -34.34 -40.29 16.22
C SER A 51 -35.04 -40.24 17.59
N SER A 52 -34.29 -39.99 18.66
CA SER A 52 -34.78 -39.92 20.04
C SER A 52 -35.10 -38.49 20.51
N TYR A 53 -34.70 -37.45 19.77
CA TYR A 53 -34.86 -36.03 20.11
C TYR A 53 -36.07 -35.41 19.39
N ASN A 54 -36.94 -34.65 20.11
CA ASN A 54 -38.15 -34.04 19.52
C ASN A 54 -38.27 -32.51 19.65
N THR A 55 -37.54 -31.87 20.54
CA THR A 55 -37.71 -30.43 20.82
C THR A 55 -36.37 -29.73 20.95
N LEU A 56 -36.29 -28.55 20.35
CA LEU A 56 -35.13 -27.67 20.39
C LEU A 56 -35.34 -26.55 21.40
N GLU A 57 -34.52 -26.52 22.45
CA GLU A 57 -34.50 -25.43 23.42
C GLU A 57 -33.60 -24.31 22.90
N ILE A 58 -34.19 -23.14 22.63
CA ILE A 58 -33.47 -21.94 22.20
C ILE A 58 -32.85 -21.25 23.41
N LEU A 59 -31.54 -21.02 23.36
CA LEU A 59 -30.78 -20.29 24.39
C LEU A 59 -30.37 -18.93 23.83
N ASP A 60 -29.11 -18.54 24.06
CA ASP A 60 -28.57 -17.24 23.72
C ASP A 60 -28.43 -17.06 22.20
N ARG A 61 -28.66 -15.83 21.75
CA ARG A 61 -28.40 -15.44 20.36
C ARG A 61 -26.89 -15.25 20.20
N VAL A 62 -26.28 -16.04 19.32
CA VAL A 62 -24.84 -16.03 19.08
C VAL A 62 -24.48 -15.16 17.89
N GLY A 63 -25.39 -15.04 16.91
CA GLY A 63 -25.11 -14.27 15.70
C GLY A 63 -26.35 -13.85 14.93
N ALA A 64 -26.12 -12.96 13.97
CA ALA A 64 -27.17 -12.38 13.15
C ALA A 64 -26.64 -12.00 11.77
N GLY A 65 -26.82 -12.89 10.80
CA GLY A 65 -26.41 -12.64 9.42
C GLY A 65 -27.45 -11.85 8.62
N GLY A 66 -27.08 -11.51 7.38
CA GLY A 66 -27.96 -10.85 6.41
C GLY A 66 -29.23 -11.66 6.09
N TYR A 67 -29.18 -12.99 6.26
CA TYR A 67 -30.24 -13.92 5.90
C TYR A 67 -30.99 -14.55 7.08
N GLY A 68 -30.50 -14.41 8.31
CA GLY A 68 -31.14 -15.06 9.44
C GLY A 68 -30.56 -14.74 10.81
N VAL A 69 -31.06 -15.47 11.81
CA VAL A 69 -30.52 -15.47 13.18
C VAL A 69 -29.88 -16.81 13.48
N VAL A 70 -28.86 -16.77 14.33
CA VAL A 70 -28.13 -17.94 14.81
C VAL A 70 -28.18 -17.93 16.33
N HIS A 71 -28.57 -19.06 16.92
CA HIS A 71 -28.72 -19.24 18.35
C HIS A 71 -27.97 -20.47 18.82
N ARG A 72 -27.45 -20.38 20.05
CA ARG A 72 -27.06 -21.56 20.82
C ARG A 72 -28.33 -22.28 21.25
N THR A 73 -28.32 -23.59 21.18
CA THR A 73 -29.50 -24.40 21.45
C THR A 73 -29.14 -25.71 22.14
N LYS A 74 -30.16 -26.37 22.69
CA LYS A 74 -30.03 -27.74 23.21
C LYS A 74 -31.07 -28.64 22.57
N LEU A 75 -30.59 -29.75 22.00
CA LEU A 75 -31.44 -30.85 21.57
C LEU A 75 -31.83 -31.70 22.78
N VAL A 76 -33.14 -31.82 23.04
CA VAL A 76 -33.69 -32.55 24.20
C VAL A 76 -34.29 -33.90 23.77
N PRO A 77 -33.85 -35.04 24.35
CA PRO A 77 -34.41 -36.36 24.07
C PRO A 77 -35.85 -36.52 24.60
N ASN A 78 -36.66 -37.37 23.96
CA ASN A 78 -38.00 -37.76 24.42
C ASN A 78 -38.00 -38.75 25.59
N ASN A 79 -36.95 -39.56 25.70
CA ASN A 79 -36.86 -40.61 26.71
C ASN A 79 -36.20 -40.03 27.97
N ASN A 80 -36.41 -40.67 29.13
CA ASN A 80 -35.82 -40.30 30.44
C ASN A 80 -34.26 -40.32 30.49
N ASP A 81 -33.60 -40.27 29.35
CA ASP A 81 -32.16 -40.08 29.21
C ASP A 81 -31.84 -38.60 29.35
N SER A 82 -31.00 -38.26 30.33
CA SER A 82 -30.71 -36.87 30.72
C SER A 82 -29.64 -36.20 29.84
N SER A 83 -29.18 -36.84 28.77
CA SER A 83 -28.11 -36.32 27.91
C SER A 83 -28.63 -35.31 26.87
N GLN A 84 -28.74 -34.05 27.29
CA GLN A 84 -28.92 -32.91 26.37
C GLN A 84 -27.67 -32.75 25.50
N LYS A 85 -27.86 -32.45 24.20
CA LYS A 85 -26.75 -32.12 23.27
C LYS A 85 -26.75 -30.62 22.99
N ASN A 86 -25.61 -29.95 23.18
CA ASN A 86 -25.45 -28.54 22.81
C ASN A 86 -25.28 -28.44 21.29
N CYS A 87 -25.97 -27.50 20.65
CA CYS A 87 -26.03 -27.36 19.20
C CYS A 87 -26.14 -25.88 18.80
N ILE A 88 -25.90 -25.60 17.53
CA ILE A 88 -26.18 -24.30 16.92
C ILE A 88 -27.40 -24.43 16.02
N ALA A 89 -28.33 -23.48 16.10
CA ALA A 89 -29.49 -23.46 15.23
C ALA A 89 -29.61 -22.14 14.49
N LYS A 90 -29.91 -22.22 13.19
CA LYS A 90 -30.11 -21.08 12.29
C LYS A 90 -31.53 -21.10 11.75
N ARG A 91 -32.12 -19.91 11.62
CA ARG A 91 -33.38 -19.73 10.87
C ARG A 91 -33.38 -18.45 10.06
N ALA A 92 -34.21 -18.45 9.02
CA ALA A 92 -34.42 -17.28 8.18
C ALA A 92 -35.18 -16.17 8.93
N TRP A 93 -34.90 -14.91 8.57
CA TRP A 93 -35.68 -13.77 9.04
C TRP A 93 -37.15 -13.88 8.59
N THR A 94 -38.10 -13.74 9.52
CA THR A 94 -39.53 -13.69 9.18
C THR A 94 -39.89 -12.30 8.64
N LEU A 95 -40.98 -12.22 7.88
CA LEU A 95 -41.50 -10.95 7.39
C LEU A 95 -41.83 -10.00 8.54
N GLU A 96 -42.45 -10.52 9.60
CA GLU A 96 -42.82 -9.74 10.80
C GLU A 96 -41.58 -9.13 11.48
N GLU A 97 -40.49 -9.90 11.59
CA GLU A 97 -39.25 -9.39 12.18
C GLU A 97 -38.55 -8.35 11.33
N LEU A 98 -38.56 -8.54 10.00
CA LEU A 98 -38.02 -7.55 9.07
C LEU A 98 -38.85 -6.26 9.10
N GLN A 99 -40.17 -6.35 9.23
CA GLN A 99 -41.06 -5.21 9.42
C GLN A 99 -40.79 -4.49 10.75
N ASN A 100 -40.62 -5.24 11.84
CA ASN A 100 -40.30 -4.68 13.15
C ASN A 100 -38.93 -3.98 13.17
N LYS A 101 -37.96 -4.45 12.37
CA LYS A 101 -36.66 -3.81 12.19
C LYS A 101 -36.68 -2.59 11.26
N ASN A 102 -37.70 -2.42 10.43
CA ASN A 102 -37.85 -1.31 9.49
C ASN A 102 -38.50 -0.08 10.16
N THR A 103 -38.00 0.32 11.33
CA THR A 103 -38.61 1.35 12.20
C THR A 103 -38.77 2.72 11.53
N ASP A 104 -37.96 3.02 10.52
CA ASP A 104 -37.97 4.29 9.78
C ASP A 104 -38.75 4.22 8.45
N ASN A 105 -39.41 3.10 8.13
CA ASN A 105 -40.08 2.84 6.84
C ASN A 105 -39.17 3.06 5.60
N LYS A 106 -37.86 2.81 5.75
CA LYS A 106 -36.87 2.99 4.67
C LYS A 106 -37.06 2.01 3.51
N MET A 107 -37.56 0.80 3.77
CA MET A 107 -37.86 -0.20 2.74
C MET A 107 -39.37 -0.41 2.53
N PRO A 108 -39.88 -0.48 1.28
CA PRO A 108 -41.27 -0.84 0.99
C PRO A 108 -41.61 -2.30 1.38
N ASP A 109 -42.87 -2.56 1.79
CA ASP A 109 -43.37 -3.90 2.16
C ASP A 109 -43.11 -4.99 1.09
N LYS A 110 -43.17 -4.60 -0.19
CA LYS A 110 -42.87 -5.51 -1.30
C LYS A 110 -41.43 -6.00 -1.25
N GLU A 111 -40.49 -5.11 -0.96
CA GLU A 111 -39.06 -5.42 -0.87
C GLU A 111 -38.74 -6.22 0.40
N LEU A 112 -39.41 -5.92 1.52
CA LEU A 112 -39.31 -6.73 2.74
C LEU A 112 -39.80 -8.17 2.53
N LYS A 113 -40.88 -8.35 1.76
CA LYS A 113 -41.37 -9.67 1.37
C LYS A 113 -40.37 -10.40 0.48
N GLU A 114 -39.85 -9.74 -0.55
CA GLU A 114 -38.80 -10.30 -1.41
C GLU A 114 -37.54 -10.66 -0.61
N ARG A 115 -37.17 -9.84 0.39
CA ARG A 115 -36.07 -10.11 1.32
C ARG A 115 -36.35 -11.34 2.19
N SER A 116 -37.53 -11.48 2.78
CA SER A 116 -37.89 -12.69 3.56
C SER A 116 -37.88 -13.95 2.70
N GLU A 117 -38.39 -13.88 1.46
CA GLU A 117 -38.31 -14.99 0.51
C GLU A 117 -36.87 -15.36 0.15
N ARG A 118 -35.99 -14.35 0.00
CA ARG A 118 -34.55 -14.56 -0.22
C ARG A 118 -33.87 -15.21 0.99
N CYS A 119 -34.17 -14.77 2.21
CA CYS A 119 -33.66 -15.38 3.44
C CYS A 119 -33.99 -16.88 3.51
N LYS A 120 -35.24 -17.24 3.19
CA LYS A 120 -35.68 -18.65 3.10
C LYS A 120 -34.96 -19.41 1.99
N TYR A 121 -34.77 -18.77 0.83
CA TYR A 121 -34.02 -19.37 -0.27
C TYR A 121 -32.58 -19.69 0.15
N CYS A 122 -31.85 -18.74 0.75
CA CYS A 122 -30.48 -18.95 1.21
C CYS A 122 -30.38 -20.09 2.23
N LEU A 123 -31.28 -20.14 3.22
CA LEU A 123 -31.30 -21.22 4.23
C LEU A 123 -31.51 -22.61 3.57
N ASN A 124 -32.34 -22.68 2.53
CA ASN A 124 -32.55 -23.92 1.79
C ASN A 124 -31.36 -24.33 0.93
N VAL A 125 -30.65 -23.36 0.34
CA VAL A 125 -29.39 -23.61 -0.39
C VAL A 125 -28.34 -24.16 0.58
N GLU A 126 -28.18 -23.52 1.73
CA GLU A 126 -27.25 -23.93 2.78
C GLU A 126 -27.53 -25.37 3.26
N LYS A 127 -28.80 -25.68 3.55
CA LYS A 127 -29.24 -27.04 3.87
C LYS A 127 -28.84 -28.04 2.79
N HIS A 128 -29.16 -27.77 1.53
CA HIS A 128 -28.85 -28.67 0.40
C HIS A 128 -27.35 -28.92 0.26
N CYS A 129 -26.54 -27.86 0.32
CA CYS A 129 -25.08 -27.95 0.21
C CYS A 129 -24.49 -28.77 1.37
N LEU A 130 -24.91 -28.51 2.61
CA LEU A 130 -24.42 -29.24 3.77
C LEU A 130 -24.91 -30.69 3.79
N GLU A 131 -26.16 -30.97 3.42
CA GLU A 131 -26.64 -32.34 3.22
C GLU A 131 -25.77 -33.11 2.23
N LYS A 132 -25.36 -32.48 1.12
CA LYS A 132 -24.47 -33.09 0.12
C LYS A 132 -23.06 -33.33 0.67
N LEU A 133 -22.49 -32.36 1.39
CA LEU A 133 -21.15 -32.46 1.99
C LEU A 133 -21.11 -33.52 3.11
N ASN A 134 -22.17 -33.60 3.92
CA ASN A 134 -22.30 -34.60 4.99
C ASN A 134 -22.79 -35.98 4.50
N GLN A 135 -23.14 -36.18 3.22
CA GLN A 135 -23.60 -37.47 2.69
C GLN A 135 -22.46 -38.48 2.43
N ASN A 136 -21.22 -38.00 2.28
CA ASN A 136 -20.03 -38.83 1.99
C ASN A 136 -19.30 -39.31 3.27
N ASP A 137 -20.03 -39.39 4.39
CA ASP A 137 -19.55 -39.63 5.76
C ASP A 137 -19.07 -41.08 6.04
N THR A 138 -18.34 -41.68 5.09
CA THR A 138 -17.59 -42.92 5.32
C THR A 138 -16.16 -42.66 5.80
N ASP A 139 -15.67 -41.43 5.64
CA ASP A 139 -14.37 -40.97 6.14
C ASP A 139 -14.61 -39.98 7.29
N GLN A 140 -14.04 -40.25 8.47
CA GLN A 140 -14.10 -39.40 9.67
C GLN A 140 -13.53 -37.97 9.47
N ASP A 141 -13.04 -37.64 8.27
CA ASP A 141 -12.37 -36.40 7.91
C ASP A 141 -13.35 -35.29 7.48
N ASN A 142 -14.60 -35.61 7.09
CA ASN A 142 -15.56 -34.61 6.59
C ASN A 142 -16.09 -33.67 7.69
N SER A 143 -16.20 -34.14 8.93
CA SER A 143 -16.63 -33.31 10.07
C SER A 143 -15.60 -32.25 10.46
N ARG A 144 -14.41 -32.27 9.85
CA ARG A 144 -13.32 -31.33 10.12
C ARG A 144 -13.44 -30.01 9.35
N TYR A 145 -14.07 -29.99 8.18
CA TYR A 145 -14.02 -28.84 7.26
C TYR A 145 -15.34 -28.05 7.18
N VAL A 146 -16.46 -28.70 7.52
CA VAL A 146 -17.80 -28.12 7.48
C VAL A 146 -18.61 -28.58 8.69
N PRO A 147 -19.57 -27.79 9.19
CA PRO A 147 -20.39 -28.20 10.33
C PRO A 147 -21.25 -29.42 9.98
N GLN A 148 -21.45 -30.31 10.95
CA GLN A 148 -22.34 -31.46 10.78
C GLN A 148 -23.80 -31.00 10.90
N LEU A 149 -24.58 -31.19 9.83
CA LEU A 149 -26.02 -30.94 9.86
C LEU A 149 -26.76 -32.07 10.60
N LEU A 150 -27.45 -31.72 11.68
CA LEU A 150 -28.26 -32.67 12.46
C LEU A 150 -29.68 -32.82 11.91
N GLY A 151 -30.20 -31.77 11.27
CA GLY A 151 -31.50 -31.78 10.62
C GLY A 151 -32.33 -30.53 10.92
N GLU A 152 -33.64 -30.62 10.70
CA GLU A 152 -34.61 -29.57 11.04
C GLU A 152 -35.43 -29.98 12.26
N TYR A 153 -35.53 -29.08 13.23
CA TYR A 153 -36.24 -29.34 14.48
C TYR A 153 -37.19 -28.18 14.82
N PRO A 154 -38.37 -28.48 15.40
CA PRO A 154 -39.21 -27.44 15.95
C PRO A 154 -38.64 -26.92 17.28
N ASP A 155 -38.80 -25.62 17.53
CA ASP A 155 -38.53 -25.05 18.85
C ASP A 155 -39.55 -25.52 19.91
N ASN A 156 -39.30 -25.15 21.17
CA ASN A 156 -40.18 -25.45 22.31
C ASN A 156 -41.62 -24.92 22.14
N GLU A 157 -41.87 -24.00 21.21
CA GLU A 157 -43.20 -23.45 20.90
C GLU A 157 -43.89 -24.19 19.73
N GLY A 158 -43.19 -25.12 19.09
CA GLY A 158 -43.68 -25.91 17.97
C GLY A 158 -43.48 -25.28 16.60
N ASN A 159 -42.63 -24.25 16.47
CA ASN A 159 -42.33 -23.60 15.18
C ASN A 159 -41.20 -24.35 14.45
N GLY A 160 -41.46 -24.83 13.23
CA GLY A 160 -40.68 -25.88 12.55
C GLY A 160 -39.64 -25.47 11.50
N ASP A 161 -38.98 -24.31 11.61
CA ASP A 161 -38.06 -23.80 10.56
C ASP A 161 -36.60 -23.61 11.04
N TRP A 162 -36.17 -24.32 12.10
CA TRP A 162 -34.79 -24.25 12.60
C TRP A 162 -33.91 -25.33 11.98
N LEU A 163 -32.86 -24.89 11.27
CA LEU A 163 -31.79 -25.75 10.76
C LEU A 163 -30.74 -25.90 11.86
N VAL A 164 -30.49 -27.13 12.32
CA VAL A 164 -29.67 -27.42 13.50
C VAL A 164 -28.38 -28.13 13.11
N PHE A 165 -27.28 -27.62 13.63
CA PHE A 165 -25.92 -28.08 13.41
C PHE A 165 -25.29 -28.54 14.71
N ASP A 166 -24.32 -29.45 14.62
CA ASP A 166 -23.47 -29.76 15.75
C ASP A 166 -22.67 -28.52 16.18
N LEU A 167 -22.34 -28.44 17.47
CA LEU A 167 -21.52 -27.36 17.99
C LEU A 167 -20.06 -27.58 17.59
N VAL A 168 -19.48 -26.59 16.92
CA VAL A 168 -18.02 -26.54 16.67
C VAL A 168 -17.39 -25.87 17.89
N ASP A 169 -16.67 -26.65 18.69
CA ASP A 169 -16.01 -26.18 19.92
C ASP A 169 -14.66 -25.49 19.60
N SER A 170 -14.28 -24.49 20.42
CA SER A 170 -13.02 -23.76 20.28
C SER A 170 -11.78 -24.61 20.59
N THR A 171 -11.89 -25.61 21.47
CA THR A 171 -10.79 -26.49 21.87
C THR A 171 -11.26 -27.93 21.95
N ASN A 172 -10.37 -28.89 21.66
CA ASN A 172 -10.60 -30.34 21.74
C ASN A 172 -10.96 -30.88 23.17
N GLY A 173 -11.33 -30.00 24.11
CA GLY A 173 -11.61 -30.30 25.52
C GLY A 173 -13.06 -30.07 26.00
N GLY A 174 -13.99 -29.64 25.15
CA GLY A 174 -15.43 -29.61 25.47
C GLY A 174 -15.84 -28.58 26.54
N THR A 175 -15.30 -27.36 26.49
CA THR A 175 -15.78 -26.22 27.30
C THR A 175 -17.24 -25.88 27.00
N GLY A 176 -17.74 -26.27 25.82
CA GLY A 176 -19.10 -26.02 25.34
C GLY A 176 -19.31 -24.59 24.83
N GLU A 177 -18.23 -23.85 24.61
CA GLU A 177 -18.21 -22.53 23.99
C GLU A 177 -17.98 -22.65 22.47
N PRO A 178 -18.76 -21.93 21.64
CA PRO A 178 -18.57 -21.96 20.19
C PRO A 178 -17.18 -21.46 19.78
N ALA A 179 -16.60 -22.07 18.75
CA ALA A 179 -15.43 -21.54 18.05
C ALA A 179 -15.66 -20.10 17.57
N LYS A 180 -14.60 -19.29 17.59
CA LYS A 180 -14.61 -17.92 17.08
C LYS A 180 -14.45 -17.93 15.56
N THR A 181 -14.99 -16.93 14.88
CA THR A 181 -14.65 -16.71 13.47
C THR A 181 -13.23 -16.15 13.37
N LEU A 182 -12.58 -16.31 12.21
CA LEU A 182 -11.28 -15.69 11.96
C LEU A 182 -11.39 -14.17 12.10
N GLU A 183 -12.51 -13.57 11.72
CA GLU A 183 -12.79 -12.14 11.94
C GLU A 183 -12.70 -11.75 13.43
N ASP A 184 -13.37 -12.51 14.31
CA ASP A 184 -13.32 -12.27 15.77
C ASP A 184 -11.88 -12.46 16.32
N VAL A 185 -11.13 -13.43 15.80
CA VAL A 185 -9.75 -13.70 16.22
C VAL A 185 -8.82 -12.57 15.80
N LEU A 186 -9.00 -12.04 14.59
CA LEU A 186 -8.21 -10.92 14.09
C LEU A 186 -8.51 -9.61 14.84
N GLU A 187 -9.75 -9.42 15.29
CA GLU A 187 -10.08 -8.32 16.21
C GLU A 187 -9.34 -8.45 17.54
N LEU A 188 -9.24 -9.66 18.08
CA LEU A 188 -8.46 -9.93 19.30
C LEU A 188 -6.96 -9.71 19.09
N ASP A 189 -6.42 -10.13 17.94
CA ASP A 189 -5.03 -9.86 17.56
C ASP A 189 -4.76 -8.36 17.49
N TRP A 190 -5.65 -7.59 16.88
CA TRP A 190 -5.55 -6.14 16.83
C TRP A 190 -5.57 -5.52 18.23
N ILE A 191 -6.47 -5.95 19.12
CA ILE A 191 -6.51 -5.49 20.52
C ILE A 191 -5.19 -5.81 21.24
N ASP A 192 -4.69 -7.04 21.09
CA ASP A 192 -3.45 -7.49 21.74
C ASP A 192 -2.26 -6.60 21.34
N GLN A 193 -2.17 -6.19 20.07
CA GLN A 193 -1.12 -5.29 19.59
C GLN A 193 -1.19 -3.87 20.18
N HIS A 194 -2.39 -3.38 20.49
CA HIS A 194 -2.63 -1.98 20.86
C HIS A 194 -2.79 -1.77 22.39
N GLU A 195 -2.89 -2.84 23.17
CA GLU A 195 -2.98 -2.78 24.65
C GLU A 195 -1.63 -3.01 25.38
N GLN A 196 -0.54 -3.29 24.66
CA GLN A 196 0.73 -3.71 25.26
C GLN A 196 1.71 -2.55 25.53
N ASP A 197 1.63 -1.95 26.73
CA ASP A 197 2.65 -1.02 27.25
C ASP A 197 3.95 -1.74 27.73
N ASP A 198 3.98 -3.07 27.89
CA ASP A 198 5.04 -3.82 28.62
C ASP A 198 5.35 -5.26 28.10
N ALA A 199 5.02 -5.62 26.86
CA ALA A 199 5.28 -6.99 26.36
C ALA A 199 6.74 -7.24 25.95
N ASP A 200 7.21 -8.49 26.15
CA ASP A 200 8.51 -8.96 25.65
C ASP A 200 8.46 -9.00 24.10
N PRO A 201 9.23 -8.14 23.39
CA PRO A 201 9.15 -8.01 21.93
C PRO A 201 9.53 -9.27 21.14
N SER A 202 10.06 -10.29 21.81
CA SER A 202 10.62 -11.49 21.17
C SER A 202 9.61 -12.61 20.90
N HIS A 203 8.38 -12.56 21.46
CA HIS A 203 7.43 -13.68 21.40
C HIS A 203 6.03 -13.33 20.84
N HIS A 204 5.73 -12.07 20.51
CA HIS A 204 4.42 -11.64 20.00
C HIS A 204 4.50 -11.04 18.58
N HIS A 205 3.75 -11.63 17.65
CA HIS A 205 3.54 -11.14 16.27
C HIS A 205 2.05 -10.81 16.05
N HIS A 206 1.68 -10.19 14.92
CA HIS A 206 0.29 -9.72 14.67
C HIS A 206 -0.77 -10.81 14.50
N LEU A 207 -0.38 -12.09 14.49
CA LEU A 207 -1.27 -13.26 14.44
C LEU A 207 -1.20 -14.12 15.72
N TYR A 208 -0.83 -13.54 16.86
CA TYR A 208 -0.57 -14.27 18.10
C TYR A 208 -1.83 -14.89 18.73
N MET A 209 -2.96 -14.22 18.65
CA MET A 209 -4.26 -14.77 19.05
C MET A 209 -4.69 -15.88 18.09
N LEU A 210 -4.42 -15.75 16.80
CA LEU A 210 -4.61 -16.84 15.84
C LEU A 210 -3.75 -18.07 16.17
N GLN A 211 -2.48 -17.88 16.54
CA GLN A 211 -1.59 -18.96 17.01
C GLN A 211 -2.21 -19.72 18.19
N LYS A 212 -2.77 -19.00 19.17
CA LYS A 212 -3.42 -19.59 20.35
C LYS A 212 -4.66 -20.40 19.99
N GLU A 213 -5.54 -19.85 19.16
CA GLU A 213 -6.79 -20.53 18.76
C GLU A 213 -6.50 -21.76 17.88
N LEU A 214 -5.43 -21.74 17.07
CA LEU A 214 -4.91 -22.92 16.37
C LEU A 214 -4.17 -23.92 17.29
N SER A 215 -4.10 -23.66 18.60
CA SER A 215 -3.42 -24.51 19.59
C SER A 215 -1.94 -24.78 19.26
N MET A 216 -1.28 -23.82 18.62
CA MET A 216 0.14 -23.89 18.30
C MET A 216 0.99 -23.58 19.54
N GLY A 217 2.21 -24.13 19.61
CA GLY A 217 3.09 -23.94 20.77
C GLY A 217 3.57 -22.48 20.91
N GLU A 218 3.92 -22.04 22.12
CA GLU A 218 4.40 -20.66 22.38
C GLU A 218 5.67 -20.29 21.58
N GLU A 219 6.46 -21.29 21.20
CA GLU A 219 7.68 -21.13 20.38
C GLU A 219 7.40 -20.95 18.87
N SER A 220 6.12 -21.02 18.46
CA SER A 220 5.76 -20.90 17.04
C SER A 220 6.03 -19.48 16.55
N THR A 221 6.69 -19.38 15.41
CA THR A 221 7.00 -18.11 14.78
C THR A 221 5.83 -17.62 13.91
N PHE A 222 5.89 -16.35 13.53
CA PHE A 222 4.96 -15.77 12.54
C PHE A 222 4.85 -16.62 11.26
N ALA A 223 5.99 -17.16 10.83
CA ALA A 223 6.06 -17.97 9.63
C ALA A 223 5.36 -19.33 9.80
N ASP A 224 5.49 -19.96 10.97
CA ASP A 224 4.81 -21.22 11.29
C ASP A 224 3.28 -21.04 11.28
N VAL A 225 2.80 -19.94 11.86
CA VAL A 225 1.36 -19.62 11.92
C VAL A 225 0.80 -19.37 10.52
N LEU A 226 1.53 -18.65 9.67
CA LEU A 226 1.13 -18.45 8.28
C LEU A 226 1.12 -19.76 7.48
N ASP A 227 2.12 -20.63 7.65
CA ASP A 227 2.20 -21.91 6.94
C ASP A 227 1.01 -22.82 7.31
N GLU A 228 0.72 -22.95 8.61
CA GLU A 228 -0.43 -23.73 9.08
C GLU A 228 -1.74 -23.11 8.56
N THR A 229 -1.88 -21.78 8.67
CA THR A 229 -3.07 -21.07 8.21
C THR A 229 -3.31 -21.26 6.71
N LEU A 230 -2.28 -21.11 5.88
CA LEU A 230 -2.34 -21.27 4.44
C LEU A 230 -2.81 -22.68 4.06
N VAL A 231 -2.20 -23.69 4.68
CA VAL A 231 -2.49 -25.10 4.40
C VAL A 231 -3.91 -25.46 4.82
N GLN A 232 -4.34 -25.06 6.02
CA GLN A 232 -5.69 -25.36 6.50
C GLN A 232 -6.74 -24.63 5.66
N LEU A 233 -6.53 -23.35 5.34
CA LEU A 233 -7.45 -22.57 4.53
C LEU A 233 -7.65 -23.22 3.15
N PHE A 234 -6.56 -23.60 2.48
CA PHE A 234 -6.63 -24.21 1.15
C PHE A 234 -7.26 -25.62 1.20
N ARG A 235 -6.98 -26.41 2.24
CA ARG A 235 -7.62 -27.72 2.46
C ARG A 235 -9.13 -27.59 2.64
N THR A 236 -9.58 -26.69 3.52
CA THR A 236 -11.00 -26.47 3.80
C THR A 236 -11.76 -26.05 2.55
N VAL A 237 -11.26 -25.08 1.78
CA VAL A 237 -11.94 -24.63 0.55
C VAL A 237 -11.85 -25.68 -0.57
N SER A 238 -10.70 -26.33 -0.74
CA SER A 238 -10.54 -27.41 -1.72
C SER A 238 -11.47 -28.60 -1.44
N HIS A 239 -11.76 -28.91 -0.16
CA HIS A 239 -12.72 -29.94 0.22
C HIS A 239 -14.12 -29.62 -0.32
N VAL A 240 -14.59 -28.38 -0.11
CA VAL A 240 -15.90 -27.92 -0.60
C VAL A 240 -15.96 -27.90 -2.12
N ASN A 241 -14.92 -27.38 -2.78
CA ASN A 241 -14.85 -27.37 -4.25
C ASN A 241 -14.79 -28.78 -4.84
N GLY A 242 -14.13 -29.74 -4.17
CA GLY A 242 -14.09 -31.15 -4.55
C GLY A 242 -15.46 -31.83 -4.56
N ALA A 243 -16.43 -31.32 -3.81
CA ALA A 243 -17.82 -31.75 -3.85
C ALA A 243 -18.64 -31.09 -4.97
N ASN A 244 -18.00 -30.41 -5.92
CA ASN A 244 -18.64 -29.58 -6.96
C ASN A 244 -19.55 -28.48 -6.36
N ILE A 245 -19.16 -27.93 -5.19
CA ILE A 245 -19.83 -26.80 -4.56
C ILE A 245 -18.91 -25.59 -4.61
N VAL A 246 -19.46 -24.44 -4.96
CA VAL A 246 -18.78 -23.15 -4.91
C VAL A 246 -19.41 -22.33 -3.79
N HIS A 247 -18.62 -21.86 -2.83
CA HIS A 247 -19.13 -21.13 -1.67
C HIS A 247 -19.56 -19.70 -2.03
N ARG A 248 -18.79 -19.03 -2.91
CA ARG A 248 -18.91 -17.64 -3.38
C ARG A 248 -18.68 -16.53 -2.35
N ASP A 249 -18.76 -16.82 -1.05
CA ASP A 249 -18.59 -15.82 0.02
C ASP A 249 -17.49 -16.22 1.02
N ILE A 250 -16.30 -16.58 0.52
CA ILE A 250 -15.14 -16.87 1.39
C ILE A 250 -14.61 -15.54 1.97
N LYS A 251 -14.60 -15.44 3.30
CA LYS A 251 -14.14 -14.28 4.08
C LYS A 251 -13.84 -14.69 5.53
N PRO A 252 -13.12 -13.89 6.32
CA PRO A 252 -12.78 -14.20 7.70
C PRO A 252 -14.00 -14.55 8.57
N GLY A 253 -15.11 -13.80 8.45
CA GLY A 253 -16.35 -14.05 9.21
C GLY A 253 -17.07 -15.37 8.90
N ASN A 254 -16.69 -16.07 7.83
CA ASN A 254 -17.27 -17.37 7.47
C ASN A 254 -16.32 -18.54 7.77
N LEU A 255 -15.16 -18.30 8.41
CA LEU A 255 -14.18 -19.31 8.77
C LEU A 255 -14.11 -19.42 10.29
N LEU A 256 -14.62 -20.51 10.88
CA LEU A 256 -14.42 -20.78 12.30
C LEU A 256 -13.01 -21.33 12.54
N VAL A 257 -12.32 -20.81 13.57
CA VAL A 257 -10.98 -21.25 13.97
C VAL A 257 -11.10 -22.32 15.05
N THR A 258 -10.46 -23.46 14.83
CA THR A 258 -10.41 -24.57 15.78
C THR A 258 -8.96 -25.04 15.96
N SER A 259 -8.71 -25.84 16.99
CA SER A 259 -7.39 -26.47 17.20
C SER A 259 -6.90 -27.36 16.06
N ASP A 260 -7.80 -27.79 15.15
CA ASP A 260 -7.47 -28.67 14.02
C ASP A 260 -7.52 -27.96 12.66
N GLY A 261 -7.72 -26.64 12.64
CA GLY A 261 -7.81 -25.81 11.42
C GLY A 261 -9.15 -25.08 11.27
N PHE A 262 -9.54 -24.81 10.02
CA PHE A 262 -10.73 -24.00 9.72
C PHE A 262 -11.96 -24.83 9.37
N VAL A 263 -13.11 -24.43 9.92
CA VAL A 263 -14.44 -24.94 9.54
C VAL A 263 -15.18 -23.85 8.77
N LEU A 264 -15.53 -24.11 7.51
CA LEU A 264 -16.27 -23.17 6.67
C LEU A 264 -17.77 -23.21 7.00
N ILE A 265 -18.36 -22.03 7.18
CA ILE A 265 -19.78 -21.85 7.51
C ILE A 265 -20.48 -20.88 6.55
N ASP A 266 -21.81 -20.80 6.65
CA ASP A 266 -22.69 -19.91 5.86
C ASP A 266 -22.75 -20.19 4.35
N PHE A 267 -23.25 -21.38 4.00
CA PHE A 267 -23.49 -21.79 2.60
C PHE A 267 -24.73 -21.13 1.96
N GLY A 268 -25.28 -20.07 2.55
CA GLY A 268 -26.48 -19.40 2.06
C GLY A 268 -26.31 -18.78 0.67
N SER A 269 -25.07 -18.40 0.34
CA SER A 269 -24.66 -17.92 -0.97
C SER A 269 -23.99 -19.00 -1.81
N ALA A 270 -23.97 -20.27 -1.44
CA ALA A 270 -23.28 -21.31 -2.21
C ALA A 270 -24.04 -21.70 -3.51
N ALA A 271 -23.36 -22.42 -4.40
CA ALA A 271 -23.95 -23.01 -5.60
C ALA A 271 -23.47 -24.44 -5.80
N ASP A 272 -24.41 -25.35 -6.06
CA ASP A 272 -24.13 -26.73 -6.46
C ASP A 272 -24.03 -26.81 -7.98
N LEU A 273 -22.87 -27.21 -8.48
CA LEU A 273 -22.60 -27.28 -9.92
C LEU A 273 -23.18 -28.55 -10.56
N ASP A 274 -23.56 -29.56 -9.77
CA ASP A 274 -24.08 -30.80 -10.29
C ASP A 274 -25.50 -30.62 -10.85
N PRO A 275 -25.83 -31.28 -11.97
CA PRO A 275 -27.19 -31.25 -12.51
C PRO A 275 -28.17 -31.93 -11.53
N PRO A 276 -29.42 -31.45 -11.44
CA PRO A 276 -30.41 -32.04 -10.54
C PRO A 276 -30.62 -33.53 -10.83
N SER A 277 -30.63 -34.35 -9.78
CA SER A 277 -30.77 -35.80 -9.94
C SER A 277 -32.16 -36.19 -10.47
N LYS A 278 -32.21 -37.10 -11.47
CA LYS A 278 -33.47 -37.60 -12.06
C LYS A 278 -34.37 -38.38 -11.08
N LYS A 279 -33.93 -38.62 -9.84
CA LYS A 279 -34.67 -39.36 -8.80
C LYS A 279 -35.54 -38.46 -7.92
N SER A 280 -35.41 -37.14 -7.98
CA SER A 280 -36.28 -36.21 -7.24
C SER A 280 -37.48 -35.76 -8.09
N VAL A 281 -38.35 -36.71 -8.45
CA VAL A 281 -39.69 -36.40 -8.98
C VAL A 281 -40.67 -36.62 -7.83
N GLY A 282 -40.74 -35.66 -6.90
CA GLY A 282 -41.66 -35.76 -5.77
C GLY A 282 -41.55 -34.77 -4.61
N SER A 283 -40.61 -33.81 -4.62
CA SER A 283 -40.59 -32.74 -3.60
C SER A 283 -41.04 -31.41 -4.21
N ALA A 284 -41.92 -30.69 -3.50
CA ALA A 284 -42.42 -29.34 -3.84
C ALA A 284 -41.29 -28.29 -4.07
N PHE A 285 -40.04 -28.67 -3.78
CA PHE A 285 -38.82 -27.92 -4.02
C PHE A 285 -38.54 -27.63 -5.52
N SER A 286 -38.85 -28.56 -6.43
CA SER A 286 -38.57 -28.39 -7.87
C SER A 286 -39.37 -27.26 -8.55
N SER A 287 -40.49 -26.83 -7.96
CA SER A 287 -41.34 -25.77 -8.52
C SER A 287 -40.94 -24.35 -8.09
N ILE A 288 -40.06 -24.20 -7.09
CA ILE A 288 -39.65 -22.90 -6.52
C ILE A 288 -38.33 -22.39 -7.14
N ILE A 289 -37.49 -23.29 -7.65
CA ILE A 289 -36.18 -22.95 -8.23
C ILE A 289 -36.35 -22.63 -9.72
N GLY A 290 -36.27 -21.35 -10.07
CA GLY A 290 -36.60 -20.84 -11.40
C GLY A 290 -35.37 -20.46 -12.24
N ARG A 291 -35.36 -20.87 -13.51
CA ARG A 291 -34.56 -20.35 -14.64
C ARG A 291 -33.04 -20.63 -14.71
N GLY A 292 -32.35 -21.07 -13.66
CA GLY A 292 -30.93 -21.47 -13.67
C GLY A 292 -30.61 -22.90 -14.18
N GLY A 293 -31.37 -23.43 -15.15
CA GLY A 293 -31.16 -24.80 -15.67
C GLY A 293 -31.42 -25.94 -14.67
N GLY A 294 -32.03 -25.64 -13.50
CA GLY A 294 -32.44 -26.62 -12.48
C GLY A 294 -31.40 -26.93 -11.39
N ARG A 295 -30.27 -26.22 -11.35
CA ARG A 295 -29.22 -26.37 -10.31
C ARG A 295 -29.52 -25.53 -9.08
N VAL A 296 -29.09 -25.98 -7.91
CA VAL A 296 -29.31 -25.28 -6.63
C VAL A 296 -28.30 -24.15 -6.45
N GLY A 297 -28.74 -22.97 -6.01
CA GLY A 297 -27.86 -21.83 -5.73
C GLY A 297 -27.45 -20.98 -6.94
N MET A 298 -27.80 -21.37 -8.17
CA MET A 298 -27.40 -20.69 -9.42
C MET A 298 -28.21 -19.44 -9.79
N ASP A 299 -29.18 -19.04 -8.97
CA ASP A 299 -29.98 -17.83 -9.21
C ASP A 299 -29.22 -16.57 -8.78
N ASP A 300 -28.23 -16.17 -9.57
CA ASP A 300 -27.27 -15.12 -9.23
C ASP A 300 -27.91 -13.76 -8.88
N GLY A 301 -29.10 -13.46 -9.41
CA GLY A 301 -29.85 -12.23 -9.08
C GLY A 301 -30.44 -12.20 -7.66
N ARG A 302 -30.30 -13.28 -6.88
CA ARG A 302 -30.79 -13.40 -5.49
C ARG A 302 -29.66 -13.49 -4.47
N VAL A 303 -28.40 -13.51 -4.90
CA VAL A 303 -27.23 -13.77 -4.04
C VAL A 303 -26.60 -12.44 -3.65
N ALA A 304 -26.22 -12.28 -2.38
CA ALA A 304 -25.35 -11.19 -1.95
C ALA A 304 -23.98 -11.77 -1.57
N LEU A 305 -22.94 -11.15 -2.10
CA LEU A 305 -21.54 -11.47 -1.86
C LEU A 305 -20.90 -10.30 -1.10
N SER A 306 -19.87 -10.57 -0.29
CA SER A 306 -19.01 -9.52 0.28
C SER A 306 -18.19 -8.85 -0.84
N PRO A 307 -18.41 -7.57 -1.18
CA PRO A 307 -17.71 -6.91 -2.28
C PRO A 307 -16.18 -6.85 -2.07
N ILE A 308 -15.74 -6.75 -0.82
CA ILE A 308 -14.31 -6.65 -0.45
C ILE A 308 -13.51 -7.94 -0.71
N TYR A 309 -14.14 -9.12 -0.73
CA TYR A 309 -13.47 -10.41 -0.94
C TYR A 309 -13.84 -11.11 -2.25
N SER A 310 -14.90 -10.67 -2.94
CA SER A 310 -15.39 -11.39 -4.10
C SER A 310 -14.41 -11.38 -5.28
N ALA A 311 -14.56 -12.34 -6.20
CA ALA A 311 -13.83 -12.34 -7.45
C ALA A 311 -14.27 -11.16 -8.36
N PRO A 312 -13.46 -10.75 -9.36
CA PRO A 312 -13.82 -9.72 -10.34
C PRO A 312 -15.07 -10.08 -11.15
N GLU A 313 -15.26 -11.37 -11.43
CA GLU A 313 -16.48 -11.86 -12.07
C GLU A 313 -17.67 -11.90 -11.10
N THR A 314 -18.82 -11.40 -11.55
CA THR A 314 -20.04 -11.33 -10.74
C THR A 314 -20.82 -12.65 -10.70
N TYR A 315 -20.55 -13.57 -11.64
CA TYR A 315 -21.38 -14.75 -11.90
C TYR A 315 -20.55 -16.00 -12.21
N ILE A 316 -21.02 -17.18 -11.78
CA ILE A 316 -20.35 -18.45 -12.07
C ILE A 316 -20.53 -18.80 -13.55
N LYS A 317 -19.42 -18.90 -14.27
CA LYS A 317 -19.39 -19.38 -15.66
C LYS A 317 -19.33 -20.92 -15.69
N LEU A 318 -20.49 -21.58 -15.77
CA LEU A 318 -20.61 -23.05 -15.76
C LEU A 318 -19.76 -23.80 -16.81
N LEU A 319 -19.40 -23.16 -17.93
CA LEU A 319 -18.59 -23.77 -18.99
C LEU A 319 -17.09 -23.49 -18.86
N TYR A 320 -16.68 -22.65 -17.90
CA TYR A 320 -15.35 -22.06 -17.83
C TYR A 320 -14.87 -22.04 -16.37
N ALA A 321 -14.24 -23.15 -15.96
CA ALA A 321 -13.61 -23.34 -14.65
C ALA A 321 -14.42 -22.81 -13.43
N PRO A 322 -15.69 -23.23 -13.24
CA PRO A 322 -16.59 -22.66 -12.25
C PRO A 322 -16.13 -22.80 -10.79
N VAL A 323 -15.31 -23.80 -10.47
CA VAL A 323 -14.75 -24.03 -9.13
C VAL A 323 -13.65 -23.05 -8.72
N ASN A 324 -13.05 -22.36 -9.70
CA ASN A 324 -11.98 -21.38 -9.44
C ASN A 324 -12.51 -20.05 -8.87
N PHE A 325 -13.83 -19.91 -8.73
CA PHE A 325 -14.45 -18.69 -8.18
C PHE A 325 -13.96 -18.42 -6.75
N ASP A 326 -13.92 -19.46 -5.90
CA ASP A 326 -13.50 -19.33 -4.50
C ASP A 326 -11.99 -19.07 -4.37
N SER A 327 -11.18 -19.52 -5.34
CA SER A 327 -9.71 -19.39 -5.31
C SER A 327 -9.24 -17.94 -5.16
N PHE A 328 -9.93 -16.99 -5.79
CA PHE A 328 -9.59 -15.57 -5.69
C PHE A 328 -9.78 -15.06 -4.26
N SER A 329 -10.96 -15.31 -3.68
CA SER A 329 -11.28 -14.90 -2.31
C SER A 329 -10.40 -15.60 -1.27
N THR A 330 -10.06 -16.87 -1.49
CA THR A 330 -9.12 -17.61 -0.62
C THR A 330 -7.74 -16.98 -0.60
N ALA A 331 -7.19 -16.63 -1.78
CA ALA A 331 -5.89 -15.96 -1.86
C ALA A 331 -5.93 -14.55 -1.26
N LEU A 332 -7.03 -13.80 -1.45
CA LEU A 332 -7.22 -12.49 -0.82
C LEU A 332 -7.17 -12.56 0.71
N VAL A 333 -7.90 -13.50 1.32
CA VAL A 333 -7.89 -13.68 2.78
C VAL A 333 -6.46 -13.95 3.27
N PHE A 334 -5.73 -14.86 2.61
CA PHE A 334 -4.34 -15.14 3.00
C PHE A 334 -3.42 -13.93 2.81
N CYS A 335 -3.51 -13.20 1.69
CA CYS A 335 -2.72 -12.00 1.46
C CYS A 335 -2.97 -10.93 2.52
N GLN A 336 -4.20 -10.77 3.01
CA GLN A 336 -4.49 -9.82 4.08
C GLN A 336 -3.82 -10.21 5.41
N LEU A 337 -3.81 -11.50 5.75
CA LEU A 337 -3.06 -12.02 6.90
C LEU A 337 -1.55 -11.81 6.75
N LEU A 338 -1.03 -12.15 5.56
CA LEU A 338 0.39 -12.06 5.23
C LEU A 338 0.90 -10.62 5.33
N PHE A 339 0.19 -9.67 4.72
CA PHE A 339 0.60 -8.27 4.62
C PHE A 339 0.08 -7.38 5.76
N ASN A 340 -0.63 -7.95 6.73
CA ASN A 340 -1.29 -7.22 7.82
C ASN A 340 -2.21 -6.09 7.31
N LEU A 341 -2.96 -6.35 6.22
CA LEU A 341 -3.81 -5.35 5.55
C LEU A 341 -5.25 -5.32 6.11
N LEU A 342 -5.43 -5.73 7.36
CA LEU A 342 -6.73 -6.06 7.96
C LEU A 342 -7.49 -4.84 8.46
N ASP A 343 -7.45 -3.72 7.72
CA ASP A 343 -8.39 -2.64 7.96
C ASP A 343 -9.50 -2.61 6.92
N GLU A 344 -10.52 -3.44 7.16
CA GLU A 344 -11.80 -3.40 6.43
C GLU A 344 -12.52 -2.05 6.56
N ARG A 345 -12.08 -1.16 7.46
CA ARG A 345 -12.67 0.15 7.73
C ARG A 345 -12.10 1.26 6.83
N SER A 346 -11.00 1.02 6.12
CA SER A 346 -10.45 1.98 5.16
C SER A 346 -11.23 1.95 3.83
N ASP A 347 -11.46 3.12 3.22
CA ASP A 347 -12.16 3.25 1.92
C ASP A 347 -11.41 2.58 0.74
N ALA A 348 -10.20 2.04 0.98
CA ALA A 348 -9.34 1.38 0.01
C ALA A 348 -9.05 -0.09 0.39
N SER A 349 -10.09 -0.94 0.40
CA SER A 349 -9.92 -2.39 0.58
C SER A 349 -8.79 -2.95 -0.31
N PHE A 350 -8.01 -3.92 0.18
CA PHE A 350 -6.92 -4.55 -0.58
C PHE A 350 -7.35 -5.02 -1.98
N ARG A 351 -8.59 -5.51 -2.13
CA ARG A 351 -9.17 -5.82 -3.44
C ARG A 351 -9.28 -4.58 -4.34
N GLY A 352 -9.76 -3.46 -3.82
CA GLY A 352 -9.81 -2.19 -4.57
C GLY A 352 -8.43 -1.70 -4.98
N GLN A 353 -7.43 -1.87 -4.10
CA GLN A 353 -6.04 -1.58 -4.41
C GLN A 353 -5.51 -2.43 -5.57
N LEU A 354 -5.88 -3.71 -5.62
CA LEU A 354 -5.56 -4.61 -6.74
C LEU A 354 -6.31 -4.22 -8.02
N GLU A 355 -7.58 -3.82 -7.93
CA GLU A 355 -8.35 -3.34 -9.08
C GLU A 355 -7.70 -2.13 -9.75
N ASP A 356 -7.14 -1.20 -8.96
CA ASP A 356 -6.41 -0.01 -9.46
C ASP A 356 -5.15 -0.38 -10.27
N VAL A 357 -4.63 -1.60 -10.12
CA VAL A 357 -3.47 -2.14 -10.88
C VAL A 357 -3.85 -3.35 -11.76
N ASP A 358 -5.12 -3.45 -12.17
CA ASP A 358 -5.63 -4.52 -13.05
C ASP A 358 -5.39 -5.94 -12.49
N TYR A 359 -5.46 -6.07 -11.17
CA TYR A 359 -5.24 -7.30 -10.39
C TYR A 359 -3.83 -7.91 -10.58
N ASP A 360 -2.85 -7.12 -11.00
CA ASP A 360 -1.45 -7.54 -11.04
C ASP A 360 -0.75 -7.27 -9.71
N LEU A 361 -0.49 -8.37 -8.98
CA LEU A 361 0.09 -8.32 -7.64
C LEU A 361 1.53 -7.74 -7.61
N ASP A 362 2.31 -7.89 -8.69
CA ASP A 362 3.63 -7.28 -8.81
C ASP A 362 3.52 -5.75 -8.89
N SER A 363 2.62 -5.25 -9.74
CA SER A 363 2.32 -3.83 -9.89
C SER A 363 1.80 -3.21 -8.60
N TRP A 364 0.97 -3.96 -7.84
CA TRP A 364 0.54 -3.56 -6.50
C TRP A 364 1.75 -3.45 -5.56
N LEU A 365 2.56 -4.52 -5.46
CA LEU A 365 3.71 -4.54 -4.57
C LEU A 365 4.73 -3.44 -4.91
N GLN A 366 4.96 -3.16 -6.20
CA GLN A 366 5.79 -2.07 -6.66
C GLN A 366 5.27 -0.71 -6.16
N ARG A 367 3.97 -0.47 -6.25
CA ARG A 367 3.34 0.76 -5.77
C ARG A 367 3.48 0.90 -4.25
N GLU A 368 3.20 -0.15 -3.49
CA GLU A 368 3.30 -0.12 -2.01
C GLU A 368 4.74 -0.02 -1.49
N ILE A 369 5.71 -0.56 -2.24
CA ILE A 369 7.14 -0.36 -1.94
C ILE A 369 7.59 1.04 -2.27
N ASN A 370 6.95 1.68 -3.26
CA ASN A 370 7.31 3.01 -3.67
C ASN A 370 6.70 4.10 -2.80
N ALA A 371 5.54 3.86 -2.18
CA ALA A 371 4.84 4.84 -1.35
C ALA A 371 5.67 5.38 -0.17
N GLU A 372 5.55 6.70 0.03
CA GLU A 372 6.18 7.50 1.09
C GLU A 372 5.64 7.08 2.45
N LEU A 373 4.32 6.87 2.54
CA LEU A 373 3.64 6.39 3.73
C LEU A 373 2.94 5.06 3.42
N ARG A 374 3.22 4.02 4.22
CA ARG A 374 2.59 2.69 4.07
C ARG A 374 2.37 1.97 5.39
N PRO A 375 1.43 1.03 5.48
CA PRO A 375 1.26 0.18 6.66
C PRO A 375 2.49 -0.69 6.96
N THR A 376 2.66 -1.03 8.24
CA THR A 376 3.65 -2.00 8.72
C THR A 376 3.24 -3.42 8.35
N GLY A 377 4.22 -4.35 8.30
CA GLY A 377 3.98 -5.78 8.02
C GLY A 377 4.46 -6.26 6.65
N ILE A 378 4.66 -5.36 5.66
CA ILE A 378 5.23 -5.73 4.35
C ILE A 378 6.61 -6.38 4.50
N GLU A 379 7.42 -5.93 5.44
CA GLU A 379 8.77 -6.46 5.64
C GLU A 379 8.76 -7.89 6.17
N ASP A 380 7.89 -8.18 7.16
CA ASP A 380 7.72 -9.52 7.71
C ASP A 380 7.13 -10.46 6.66
N ALA A 381 6.18 -9.97 5.85
CA ALA A 381 5.63 -10.68 4.70
C ALA A 381 6.69 -11.05 3.67
N MET A 382 7.59 -10.12 3.34
CA MET A 382 8.64 -10.38 2.38
C MET A 382 9.69 -11.33 2.91
N LYS A 383 10.07 -11.23 4.20
CA LYS A 383 10.94 -12.21 4.86
C LYS A 383 10.32 -13.61 4.82
N TYR A 384 9.03 -13.71 5.10
CA TYR A 384 8.28 -14.95 4.98
C TYR A 384 8.32 -15.53 3.56
N LEU A 385 8.03 -14.71 2.54
CA LEU A 385 8.04 -15.14 1.13
C LEU A 385 9.44 -15.50 0.63
N SER A 386 10.48 -14.79 1.08
CA SER A 386 11.88 -15.01 0.64
C SER A 386 12.38 -16.43 0.96
N SER A 387 11.87 -17.02 2.04
CA SER A 387 12.20 -18.38 2.46
C SER A 387 11.29 -19.45 1.86
N ARG A 388 10.31 -19.06 1.02
CA ARG A 388 9.29 -19.94 0.42
C ARG A 388 9.20 -19.71 -1.10
N PRO A 389 10.28 -19.98 -1.85
CA PRO A 389 10.34 -19.69 -3.28
C PRO A 389 9.23 -20.43 -4.04
N GLY A 390 8.52 -19.70 -4.90
CA GLY A 390 7.37 -20.17 -5.67
C GLY A 390 6.01 -19.83 -5.03
N LEU A 391 5.96 -19.47 -3.74
CA LEU A 391 4.71 -19.12 -3.08
C LEU A 391 4.08 -17.83 -3.66
N TRP A 392 4.89 -16.85 -4.04
CA TRP A 392 4.40 -15.62 -4.67
C TRP A 392 3.72 -15.92 -6.01
N SER A 393 4.31 -16.78 -6.83
CA SER A 393 3.73 -17.26 -8.09
C SER A 393 2.37 -17.94 -7.88
N VAL A 394 2.23 -18.76 -6.83
CA VAL A 394 0.95 -19.41 -6.48
C VAL A 394 -0.11 -18.36 -6.15
N LEU A 395 0.20 -17.38 -5.29
CA LEU A 395 -0.73 -16.31 -4.92
C LEU A 395 -1.16 -15.49 -6.14
N ARG A 396 -0.21 -15.11 -7.01
CA ARG A 396 -0.49 -14.42 -8.28
C ARG A 396 -1.43 -15.21 -9.17
N ALA A 397 -1.18 -16.50 -9.34
CA ALA A 397 -2.00 -17.35 -10.19
C ALA A 397 -3.42 -17.53 -9.64
N MET A 398 -3.60 -17.53 -8.30
CA MET A 398 -4.92 -17.57 -7.67
C MET A 398 -5.66 -16.23 -7.74
N LEU A 399 -4.95 -15.10 -7.74
CA LEU A 399 -5.53 -13.75 -7.86
C LEU A 399 -5.77 -13.32 -9.32
N HIS A 400 -5.58 -14.21 -10.30
CA HIS A 400 -5.81 -13.86 -11.70
C HIS A 400 -7.28 -13.45 -11.96
N PRO A 401 -7.57 -12.32 -12.64
CA PRO A 401 -8.94 -11.82 -12.81
C PRO A 401 -9.78 -12.68 -13.78
N ASP A 402 -9.14 -13.35 -14.74
CA ASP A 402 -9.80 -14.35 -15.61
C ASP A 402 -9.87 -15.72 -14.91
N PRO A 403 -11.07 -16.27 -14.61
CA PRO A 403 -11.21 -17.57 -13.94
C PRO A 403 -10.64 -18.75 -14.74
N GLU A 404 -10.54 -18.66 -16.07
CA GLU A 404 -9.95 -19.73 -16.90
C GLU A 404 -8.44 -19.86 -16.74
N ARG A 405 -7.77 -18.76 -16.39
CA ARG A 405 -6.33 -18.70 -16.13
C ARG A 405 -6.00 -18.80 -14.65
N ARG A 406 -7.01 -18.70 -13.79
CA ARG A 406 -6.86 -18.74 -12.35
C ARG A 406 -6.50 -20.14 -11.87
N LEU A 407 -5.54 -20.21 -10.97
CA LEU A 407 -5.16 -21.46 -10.32
C LEU A 407 -6.27 -21.91 -9.36
N SER A 408 -6.64 -23.18 -9.43
CA SER A 408 -7.65 -23.77 -8.54
C SER A 408 -7.10 -23.93 -7.11
N THR A 409 -7.97 -23.95 -6.10
CA THR A 409 -7.58 -24.19 -4.70
C THR A 409 -6.90 -25.56 -4.50
N SER A 410 -7.33 -26.57 -5.26
CA SER A 410 -6.74 -27.92 -5.21
C SER A 410 -5.33 -27.96 -5.80
N ASP A 411 -5.11 -27.35 -6.97
CA ASP A 411 -3.78 -27.27 -7.59
C ASP A 411 -2.84 -26.39 -6.75
N ALA A 412 -3.35 -25.29 -6.21
CA ALA A 412 -2.62 -24.40 -5.31
C ALA A 412 -2.17 -25.12 -4.04
N LEU A 413 -3.04 -25.91 -3.40
CA LEU A 413 -2.67 -26.74 -2.24
C LEU A 413 -1.55 -27.71 -2.58
N GLY A 414 -1.60 -28.35 -3.75
CA GLY A 414 -0.53 -29.23 -4.23
C GLY A 414 0.82 -28.50 -4.35
N LYS A 415 0.81 -27.28 -4.92
CA LYS A 415 2.00 -26.44 -5.05
C LYS A 415 2.53 -25.94 -3.71
N VAL A 416 1.66 -25.45 -2.83
CA VAL A 416 2.04 -24.99 -1.48
C VAL A 416 2.71 -26.10 -0.67
N ASN A 417 2.13 -27.30 -0.64
CA ASN A 417 2.76 -28.42 0.07
C ASN A 417 4.15 -28.76 -0.48
N ALA A 418 4.36 -28.61 -1.80
CA ALA A 418 5.68 -28.81 -2.41
C ALA A 418 6.67 -27.70 -2.00
N VAL A 419 6.23 -26.44 -1.94
CA VAL A 419 7.04 -25.32 -1.44
C VAL A 419 7.43 -25.55 0.01
N LEU A 420 6.47 -25.81 0.90
CA LEU A 420 6.74 -26.02 2.34
C LEU A 420 7.65 -27.23 2.60
N ALA A 421 7.46 -28.33 1.86
CA ALA A 421 8.34 -29.49 1.96
C ALA A 421 9.79 -29.19 1.54
N SER A 422 10.00 -28.24 0.60
CA SER A 422 11.35 -27.81 0.21
C SER A 422 12.03 -26.94 1.28
N VAL A 423 11.25 -26.16 2.03
CA VAL A 423 11.74 -25.38 3.18
C VAL A 423 12.21 -26.32 4.30
N GLU A 424 11.43 -27.34 4.64
CA GLU A 424 11.82 -28.35 5.65
C GLU A 424 13.07 -29.15 5.26
N ALA A 425 13.28 -29.36 3.96
CA ALA A 425 14.40 -30.13 3.43
C ALA A 425 15.72 -29.33 3.31
N ASP A 426 15.68 -28.00 3.53
CA ASP A 426 16.81 -27.07 3.32
C ASP A 426 17.44 -27.21 1.92
N ASP A 427 16.63 -27.63 0.93
CA ASP A 427 17.06 -27.97 -0.42
C ASP A 427 16.42 -27.04 -1.46
N ALA A 428 17.08 -25.90 -1.67
CA ALA A 428 16.69 -24.90 -2.67
C ALA A 428 16.72 -25.40 -4.12
N THR A 429 17.18 -26.64 -4.37
CA THR A 429 17.28 -27.20 -5.74
C THR A 429 16.05 -27.99 -6.20
N ILE A 430 15.05 -28.21 -5.32
CA ILE A 430 13.89 -29.07 -5.64
C ILE A 430 12.83 -28.38 -6.50
N VAL A 431 12.74 -27.04 -6.51
CA VAL A 431 11.69 -26.33 -7.30
C VAL A 431 12.22 -25.94 -8.69
N GLY A 432 12.41 -26.94 -9.54
CA GLY A 432 12.50 -26.71 -10.98
C GLY A 432 11.14 -26.26 -11.54
N ASN A 433 11.05 -24.98 -11.96
CA ASN A 433 10.13 -24.40 -12.96
C ASN A 433 8.90 -23.55 -12.56
N GLU A 434 8.80 -22.98 -11.36
CA GLU A 434 7.89 -21.82 -11.16
C GLU A 434 8.58 -20.73 -10.34
N VAL A 435 9.42 -19.97 -11.04
CA VAL A 435 10.12 -18.78 -10.51
C VAL A 435 9.06 -17.73 -10.17
N ASP A 436 9.18 -17.04 -9.02
CA ASP A 436 8.28 -15.97 -8.57
C ASP A 436 8.22 -14.73 -9.50
N GLY A 437 8.78 -14.83 -10.70
CA GLY A 437 8.92 -13.76 -11.67
C GLY A 437 10.16 -12.91 -11.41
N ASP A 438 10.73 -12.35 -12.47
CA ASP A 438 11.97 -11.57 -12.41
C ASP A 438 11.86 -10.33 -11.50
N PHE A 439 10.65 -9.73 -11.40
CA PHE A 439 10.39 -8.59 -10.53
C PHE A 439 10.56 -8.95 -9.05
N PHE A 440 9.84 -9.97 -8.58
CA PHE A 440 9.87 -10.38 -7.17
C PHE A 440 11.25 -10.90 -6.76
N VAL A 441 11.91 -11.67 -7.63
CA VAL A 441 13.28 -12.13 -7.40
C VAL A 441 14.25 -10.94 -7.34
N GLY A 442 14.15 -9.99 -8.27
CA GLY A 442 14.98 -8.78 -8.25
C GLY A 442 14.73 -7.90 -7.02
N LEU A 443 13.51 -7.89 -6.49
CA LEU A 443 13.17 -7.25 -5.23
C LEU A 443 13.78 -7.99 -4.03
N LEU A 444 13.71 -9.32 -4.00
CA LEU A 444 14.35 -10.12 -2.95
C LEU A 444 15.87 -9.95 -2.96
N GLU A 445 16.50 -9.86 -4.13
CA GLU A 445 17.92 -9.53 -4.26
C GLU A 445 18.28 -8.15 -3.69
N SER A 446 17.31 -7.22 -3.57
CA SER A 446 17.51 -5.92 -2.92
C SER A 446 17.38 -5.93 -1.39
N PHE A 447 16.90 -7.04 -0.79
CA PHE A 447 16.84 -7.18 0.67
C PHE A 447 18.22 -7.19 1.31
N ASP A 448 19.20 -7.81 0.66
CA ASP A 448 20.55 -8.02 1.20
C ASP A 448 21.53 -6.87 0.92
N LEU A 449 21.06 -5.76 0.33
CA LEU A 449 21.90 -4.64 -0.09
C LEU A 449 22.02 -3.51 0.96
N CYS A 450 21.40 -3.67 2.13
CA CYS A 450 21.48 -2.70 3.22
C CYS A 450 22.59 -3.07 4.21
N GLY A 451 23.71 -2.33 4.17
CA GLY A 451 24.76 -2.38 5.20
C GLY A 451 24.68 -1.19 6.16
N LEU A 452 24.50 -1.46 7.44
CA LEU A 452 25.15 -0.75 8.55
C LEU A 452 25.66 -1.82 9.53
N PRO A 453 26.70 -1.55 10.34
CA PRO A 453 27.31 -2.57 11.20
C PRO A 453 26.29 -3.09 12.22
N ASP A 454 25.90 -4.34 12.04
CA ASP A 454 25.35 -5.16 13.12
C ASP A 454 26.46 -5.35 14.15
N ASP A 455 26.35 -4.68 15.31
CA ASP A 455 26.83 -5.14 16.63
C ASP A 455 27.15 -4.04 17.66
N GLY A 456 26.45 -2.90 17.70
CA GLY A 456 26.57 -2.03 18.87
C GLY A 456 28.00 -1.52 19.15
N THR A 457 28.86 -1.50 18.13
CA THR A 457 30.07 -0.71 18.14
C THR A 457 29.64 0.75 18.10
N SER A 458 29.53 1.33 19.29
CA SER A 458 29.50 2.77 19.51
C SER A 458 30.43 3.44 18.50
N ILE A 459 29.92 4.39 17.70
CA ILE A 459 30.75 5.42 17.07
C ILE A 459 31.41 6.16 18.23
N GLY A 460 32.54 5.64 18.66
CA GLY A 460 33.35 6.16 19.74
C GLY A 460 33.99 7.42 19.23
N VAL A 461 33.30 8.55 19.38
CA VAL A 461 33.97 9.83 19.54
C VAL A 461 34.75 9.71 20.85
N PRO A 462 36.09 9.78 20.86
CA PRO A 462 36.81 9.88 22.11
C PRO A 462 36.48 11.25 22.70
N MET A 463 35.63 11.27 23.72
CA MET A 463 35.46 12.45 24.56
C MET A 463 36.73 12.63 25.39
N GLU A 464 37.62 13.53 24.95
CA GLU A 464 38.53 14.18 25.89
C GLU A 464 37.75 15.26 26.64
N GLU A 465 37.64 15.07 27.96
CA GLU A 465 37.09 16.06 28.89
C GLU A 465 37.98 17.30 28.92
N GLY A 466 37.50 18.44 28.42
CA GLY A 466 38.23 19.69 28.60
C GLY A 466 37.68 20.89 27.84
N GLU A 467 37.01 21.76 28.58
CA GLU A 467 36.81 23.19 28.31
C GLU A 467 35.71 23.60 27.31
N THR A 468 34.71 24.25 27.93
CA THR A 468 33.60 25.00 27.35
C THR A 468 34.08 26.21 26.56
N GLU A 469 33.84 26.24 25.25
CA GLU A 469 33.46 27.47 24.54
C GLU A 469 32.37 27.14 23.52
N ALA A 470 31.23 27.82 23.67
CA ALA A 470 30.13 27.76 22.73
C ALA A 470 30.55 28.45 21.43
N ALA A 471 30.93 27.67 20.41
CA ALA A 471 31.01 28.15 19.05
C ALA A 471 29.61 28.09 18.42
N SER A 472 29.09 29.25 18.04
CA SER A 472 27.83 29.44 17.33
C SER A 472 27.82 28.67 16.00
N VAL A 473 26.83 27.81 15.80
CA VAL A 473 26.57 27.05 14.56
C VAL A 473 25.94 27.96 13.48
N ALA A 474 26.47 29.17 13.29
CA ALA A 474 25.84 30.22 12.48
C ALA A 474 26.66 30.68 11.26
N GLU A 475 27.71 29.96 10.83
CA GLU A 475 28.64 30.54 9.85
C GLU A 475 29.21 29.58 8.78
N LEU A 476 28.47 28.54 8.36
CA LEU A 476 28.95 27.61 7.32
C LEU A 476 28.04 27.46 6.09
N ALA A 477 27.12 28.39 5.85
CA ALA A 477 26.37 28.46 4.60
C ALA A 477 26.84 29.66 3.76
N LEU A 478 28.02 29.56 3.15
CA LEU A 478 28.45 30.46 2.08
C LEU A 478 28.27 29.77 0.72
N VAL A 479 27.41 30.41 -0.07
CA VAL A 479 27.00 30.19 -1.47
C VAL A 479 27.99 29.37 -2.31
N THR A 480 27.53 28.25 -2.87
CA THR A 480 28.23 27.52 -3.94
C THR A 480 27.51 27.66 -5.28
N PRO A 481 28.24 27.87 -6.39
CA PRO A 481 27.66 28.01 -7.73
C PRO A 481 27.37 26.67 -8.44
N TYR A 482 27.51 25.54 -7.75
CA TYR A 482 27.19 24.18 -8.18
C TYR A 482 26.44 23.42 -7.06
N PRO A 483 25.55 22.45 -7.39
CA PRO A 483 24.83 21.67 -6.40
C PRO A 483 25.81 20.90 -5.50
N LEU A 484 25.71 21.11 -4.19
CA LEU A 484 26.50 20.37 -3.18
C LEU A 484 26.25 18.88 -3.34
N HIS A 485 24.99 18.46 -3.51
CA HIS A 485 24.65 17.09 -3.86
C HIS A 485 24.08 17.00 -5.26
N TYR A 486 24.62 16.09 -6.08
CA TYR A 486 24.11 15.87 -7.42
C TYR A 486 24.20 14.39 -7.83
N ILE A 487 23.34 14.02 -8.77
CA ILE A 487 23.19 12.65 -9.24
C ILE A 487 23.55 12.62 -10.72
N ALA A 488 24.31 11.61 -11.15
CA ALA A 488 24.65 11.42 -12.55
C ALA A 488 24.31 10.01 -13.04
N THR A 489 23.54 9.94 -14.12
CA THR A 489 23.08 8.68 -14.71
C THR A 489 23.85 8.35 -15.98
N PHE A 490 24.54 7.21 -16.00
CA PHE A 490 25.38 6.74 -17.09
C PHE A 490 24.78 5.54 -17.80
N SER A 491 25.00 5.38 -19.11
CA SER A 491 24.64 4.13 -19.77
C SER A 491 25.62 3.01 -19.41
N ARG A 492 25.12 1.83 -19.01
CA ARG A 492 25.96 0.64 -18.75
C ARG A 492 26.63 0.09 -20.00
N SER A 493 26.14 0.45 -21.19
CA SER A 493 26.69 0.00 -22.48
C SER A 493 28.03 0.66 -22.85
N LYS A 494 28.48 1.65 -22.07
CA LYS A 494 29.67 2.46 -22.32
C LYS A 494 30.44 2.66 -21.02
N SER A 495 31.73 2.99 -21.11
CA SER A 495 32.55 3.34 -19.94
C SER A 495 32.00 4.61 -19.25
N LEU A 496 31.99 4.62 -17.92
CA LEU A 496 31.65 5.79 -17.09
C LEU A 496 32.56 6.97 -17.45
N GLY A 497 33.88 6.72 -17.46
CA GLY A 497 34.88 7.75 -17.74
C GLY A 497 35.36 8.55 -16.54
N LEU A 498 35.08 8.09 -15.33
CA LEU A 498 35.57 8.68 -14.08
C LEU A 498 36.86 8.00 -13.63
N ILE A 499 37.82 8.79 -13.17
CA ILE A 499 39.01 8.33 -12.44
C ILE A 499 38.73 8.60 -10.97
N LEU A 500 38.56 7.56 -10.17
CA LEU A 500 38.27 7.66 -8.75
C LEU A 500 39.51 7.25 -7.94
N SER A 501 39.68 7.82 -6.77
CA SER A 501 40.76 7.49 -5.84
C SER A 501 40.27 7.62 -4.41
N GLU A 502 40.71 6.71 -3.56
CA GLU A 502 40.68 6.90 -2.11
C GLU A 502 41.70 7.96 -1.68
N VAL A 503 41.46 8.58 -0.54
CA VAL A 503 42.41 9.51 0.08
C VAL A 503 43.43 8.71 0.89
N ASP A 504 44.67 8.67 0.42
CA ASP A 504 45.81 8.12 1.16
C ASP A 504 46.59 9.26 1.82
N PRO A 505 46.60 9.37 3.17
CA PRO A 505 47.34 10.40 3.90
C PRO A 505 48.86 10.31 3.73
N ASP A 506 49.39 9.13 3.42
CA ASP A 506 50.83 8.85 3.27
C ASP A 506 51.24 8.60 1.80
N GLY A 507 50.29 8.65 0.87
CA GLY A 507 50.42 8.17 -0.50
C GLY A 507 51.23 9.08 -1.43
N LYS A 508 52.24 8.49 -2.08
CA LYS A 508 52.78 9.03 -3.34
C LYS A 508 51.93 8.51 -4.48
N TYR A 509 51.04 9.35 -5.00
CA TYR A 509 50.29 9.04 -6.21
C TYR A 509 51.25 8.96 -7.41
N GLU A 510 51.16 7.90 -8.22
CA GLU A 510 52.10 7.65 -9.33
C GLU A 510 51.88 8.60 -10.54
N ASP A 511 50.71 9.23 -10.62
CA ASP A 511 50.32 10.15 -11.68
C ASP A 511 50.31 11.61 -11.18
N GLU A 512 51.13 12.48 -11.78
CA GLU A 512 51.15 13.92 -11.50
C GLU A 512 49.85 14.58 -12.02
N LEU A 513 49.02 15.13 -11.12
CA LEU A 513 47.93 16.04 -11.53
C LEU A 513 48.54 17.39 -11.96
N GLY A 514 47.80 18.19 -12.75
CA GLY A 514 48.22 19.57 -13.02
C GLY A 514 48.29 20.41 -11.74
N GLU A 515 49.13 21.45 -11.70
CA GLU A 515 49.33 22.28 -10.49
C GLU A 515 48.02 22.84 -9.88
N GLU A 516 47.00 23.11 -10.71
CA GLU A 516 45.66 23.56 -10.23
C GLU A 516 44.84 22.40 -9.65
N ASP A 517 44.81 21.24 -10.31
CA ASP A 517 44.05 20.05 -9.88
C ASP A 517 44.63 19.41 -8.61
N ASP A 518 45.96 19.45 -8.44
CA ASP A 518 46.63 18.97 -7.23
C ASP A 518 46.25 19.81 -5.99
N LYS A 519 46.13 21.13 -6.17
CA LYS A 519 45.70 22.05 -5.11
C LYS A 519 44.22 21.82 -4.75
N ILE A 520 43.39 21.68 -5.78
CA ILE A 520 41.96 21.35 -5.71
C ILE A 520 41.73 20.02 -4.96
N TRP A 521 42.50 18.99 -5.31
CA TRP A 521 42.48 17.70 -4.64
C TRP A 521 42.84 17.84 -3.16
N MET A 522 43.98 18.47 -2.85
CA MET A 522 44.44 18.67 -1.46
C MET A 522 43.44 19.43 -0.59
N ASP A 523 42.83 20.50 -1.13
CA ASP A 523 41.85 21.29 -0.39
C ASP A 523 40.58 20.45 -0.10
N SER A 524 40.08 19.71 -1.09
CA SER A 524 38.85 18.91 -0.94
C SER A 524 39.00 17.64 -0.12
N THR A 525 40.19 17.06 -0.07
CA THR A 525 40.46 15.84 0.69
C THR A 525 41.10 16.12 2.06
N SER A 526 41.25 17.39 2.43
CA SER A 526 41.95 17.81 3.66
C SER A 526 41.34 17.27 4.96
N ASN A 527 40.02 17.05 4.97
CA ASN A 527 39.27 16.48 6.10
C ASN A 527 38.70 15.09 5.82
N ALA A 528 39.15 14.45 4.73
CA ALA A 528 38.58 13.18 4.30
C ALA A 528 38.85 12.06 5.31
N GLN A 529 37.83 11.24 5.55
CA GLN A 529 37.96 10.04 6.39
C GLN A 529 38.54 8.87 5.57
N PRO A 530 39.23 7.91 6.23
CA PRO A 530 39.71 6.70 5.56
C PRO A 530 38.57 5.97 4.83
N GLY A 531 38.83 5.59 3.58
CA GLY A 531 37.89 4.86 2.72
C GLY A 531 36.88 5.74 1.96
N GLU A 532 36.87 7.05 2.14
CA GLU A 532 36.13 7.96 1.26
C GLU A 532 36.75 7.99 -0.15
N VAL A 533 35.88 7.98 -1.17
CA VAL A 533 36.27 7.89 -2.57
C VAL A 533 35.91 9.18 -3.29
N TYR A 534 36.88 9.75 -3.99
CA TYR A 534 36.75 11.04 -4.67
C TYR A 534 37.10 10.92 -6.14
N ILE A 535 36.55 11.82 -6.96
CA ILE A 535 36.96 11.99 -8.34
C ILE A 535 38.34 12.64 -8.37
N ARG A 536 39.29 11.93 -8.98
CA ARG A 536 40.66 12.39 -9.22
C ARG A 536 40.86 12.91 -10.64
N GLY A 537 39.95 12.58 -11.55
CA GLY A 537 39.98 13.06 -12.93
C GLY A 537 38.88 12.48 -13.80
N VAL A 538 38.79 12.97 -15.04
CA VAL A 538 37.79 12.54 -16.03
C VAL A 538 38.51 12.16 -17.32
N VAL A 539 38.13 11.03 -17.91
CA VAL A 539 38.72 10.51 -19.16
C VAL A 539 38.15 11.27 -20.36
N GLU A 540 39.00 11.92 -21.15
CA GLU A 540 38.59 12.68 -22.35
C GLU A 540 37.81 11.81 -23.36
N GLY A 541 36.69 12.33 -23.90
CA GLY A 541 35.82 11.63 -24.84
C GLY A 541 34.89 10.57 -24.23
N SER A 542 34.88 10.41 -22.90
CA SER A 542 34.02 9.47 -22.16
C SER A 542 32.61 10.00 -21.89
N GLN A 543 31.73 9.18 -21.28
CA GLN A 543 30.41 9.64 -20.85
C GLN A 543 30.52 10.78 -19.84
N ALA A 544 31.40 10.64 -18.85
CA ALA A 544 31.66 11.68 -17.86
C ALA A 544 32.19 12.98 -18.49
N ASP A 545 33.12 12.89 -19.45
CA ASP A 545 33.62 14.07 -20.20
C ASP A 545 32.52 14.69 -21.10
N MET A 546 31.60 13.88 -21.61
CA MET A 546 30.44 14.39 -22.36
C MET A 546 29.43 15.11 -21.45
N MET A 547 29.34 14.71 -20.18
CA MET A 547 28.47 15.34 -19.19
C MET A 547 29.05 16.67 -18.68
N ASP A 548 30.38 16.78 -18.53
CA ASP A 548 31.08 18.02 -18.11
C ASP A 548 30.51 18.64 -16.81
N ILE A 549 30.17 17.76 -15.86
CA ILE A 549 29.64 18.12 -14.54
C ILE A 549 30.59 17.76 -13.40
N PHE A 550 31.61 16.93 -13.66
CA PHE A 550 32.50 16.36 -12.64
C PHE A 550 33.75 17.21 -12.44
N GLU A 551 34.13 17.43 -11.19
CA GLU A 551 35.35 18.13 -10.80
C GLU A 551 36.23 17.23 -9.93
N VAL A 552 37.55 17.51 -9.95
CA VAL A 552 38.48 16.87 -9.02
C VAL A 552 38.11 17.27 -7.59
N GLY A 553 37.93 16.28 -6.72
CA GLY A 553 37.50 16.45 -5.33
C GLY A 553 35.99 16.28 -5.09
N ASP A 554 35.19 15.92 -6.09
CA ASP A 554 33.81 15.46 -5.87
C ASP A 554 33.81 14.09 -5.19
N ARG A 555 33.11 13.95 -4.07
CA ARG A 555 32.99 12.73 -3.28
C ARG A 555 31.89 11.85 -3.85
N VAL A 556 32.15 10.56 -4.01
CA VAL A 556 31.11 9.58 -4.31
C VAL A 556 30.33 9.29 -3.04
N MET A 557 29.01 9.45 -3.09
CA MET A 557 28.09 9.22 -1.97
C MET A 557 27.16 8.04 -2.19
N GLY A 558 27.15 7.44 -3.38
CA GLY A 558 26.29 6.29 -3.65
C GLY A 558 26.34 5.81 -5.09
N VAL A 559 25.86 4.58 -5.30
CA VAL A 559 25.75 3.90 -6.60
C VAL A 559 24.35 3.30 -6.74
N GLY A 560 23.60 3.70 -7.77
CA GLY A 560 22.18 3.40 -7.90
C GLY A 560 21.41 4.12 -6.80
N GLU A 561 20.47 3.43 -6.16
CA GLU A 561 19.75 3.93 -4.98
C GLU A 561 20.54 3.72 -3.67
N PHE A 562 21.73 3.12 -3.74
CA PHE A 562 22.49 2.71 -2.57
C PHE A 562 23.52 3.76 -2.14
N PRO A 563 23.49 4.25 -0.89
CA PRO A 563 24.53 5.14 -0.37
C PRO A 563 25.86 4.42 -0.19
N PHE A 564 26.96 5.15 -0.28
CA PHE A 564 28.34 4.70 -0.09
C PHE A 564 28.94 5.38 1.15
N PHE A 565 29.38 4.58 2.14
CA PHE A 565 29.84 5.05 3.44
C PHE A 565 31.33 4.83 3.69
N ALA A 566 32.18 5.47 2.88
CA ALA A 566 33.63 5.48 3.11
C ALA A 566 34.26 4.08 3.27
N GLU A 567 33.83 3.10 2.47
CA GLU A 567 34.28 1.70 2.54
C GLU A 567 35.38 1.35 1.51
N GLY A 568 36.00 2.37 0.91
CA GLY A 568 37.04 2.20 -0.11
C GLY A 568 36.53 2.06 -1.54
N PHE A 569 37.44 2.21 -2.49
CA PHE A 569 37.23 2.19 -3.93
C PHE A 569 36.79 0.81 -4.43
N ASP A 570 37.34 -0.27 -3.88
CA ASP A 570 36.94 -1.63 -4.25
C ASP A 570 35.44 -1.86 -3.99
N THR A 571 34.89 -1.25 -2.94
CA THR A 571 33.47 -1.31 -2.61
C THR A 571 32.62 -0.55 -3.63
N VAL A 572 33.04 0.63 -4.08
CA VAL A 572 32.35 1.36 -5.17
C VAL A 572 32.32 0.52 -6.45
N VAL A 573 33.42 -0.16 -6.79
CA VAL A 573 33.50 -1.06 -7.94
C VAL A 573 32.56 -2.25 -7.78
N GLU A 574 32.51 -2.84 -6.58
CA GLU A 574 31.58 -3.93 -6.29
C GLU A 574 30.12 -3.48 -6.40
N MET A 575 29.76 -2.33 -5.82
CA MET A 575 28.41 -1.76 -5.92
C MET A 575 28.00 -1.50 -7.38
N LEU A 576 28.92 -1.03 -8.22
CA LEU A 576 28.70 -0.87 -9.67
C LEU A 576 28.47 -2.20 -10.40
N GLN A 577 29.15 -3.27 -9.97
CA GLN A 577 28.99 -4.62 -10.54
C GLN A 577 27.69 -5.29 -10.08
N ARG A 578 27.26 -5.04 -8.84
CA ARG A 578 26.03 -5.57 -8.23
C ARG A 578 24.75 -4.95 -8.80
N GLN A 579 24.83 -3.82 -9.50
CA GLN A 579 23.66 -3.22 -10.15
C GLN A 579 22.95 -4.21 -11.10
N PRO A 580 21.60 -4.22 -11.18
CA PRO A 580 20.82 -5.23 -11.90
C PRO A 580 21.24 -5.38 -13.36
N LYS A 581 21.62 -6.58 -13.82
CA LYS A 581 22.22 -6.80 -15.16
C LYS A 581 21.33 -6.35 -16.33
N TYR A 582 20.03 -6.22 -16.12
CA TYR A 582 19.06 -5.70 -17.11
C TYR A 582 18.95 -4.17 -17.14
N ALA A 583 19.47 -3.46 -16.13
CA ALA A 583 19.46 -2.00 -16.07
C ALA A 583 20.28 -1.41 -17.23
N LYS A 584 19.65 -0.54 -18.02
CA LYS A 584 20.29 0.12 -19.17
C LYS A 584 21.23 1.24 -18.76
N SER A 585 21.08 1.73 -17.53
CA SER A 585 21.84 2.81 -16.93
C SER A 585 22.29 2.46 -15.51
N VAL A 586 23.26 3.21 -15.01
CA VAL A 586 23.73 3.18 -13.62
C VAL A 586 23.83 4.61 -13.14
N THR A 587 23.35 4.85 -11.93
CA THR A 587 23.30 6.18 -11.32
C THR A 587 24.40 6.29 -10.28
N LEU A 588 25.05 7.45 -10.15
CA LEU A 588 26.04 7.72 -9.10
C LEU A 588 25.63 9.00 -8.38
N HIS A 589 25.68 8.98 -7.06
CA HIS A 589 25.41 10.13 -6.20
C HIS A 589 26.74 10.76 -5.80
N PHE A 590 26.81 12.08 -5.84
CA PHE A 590 28.01 12.84 -5.51
C PHE A 590 27.69 13.93 -4.50
N ASP A 591 28.70 14.21 -3.67
CA ASP A 591 28.76 15.39 -2.82
C ASP A 591 29.99 16.23 -3.18
N ARG A 592 29.82 17.54 -3.20
CA ARG A 592 30.82 18.53 -3.58
C ARG A 592 30.99 19.48 -2.42
N GLN A 593 32.22 19.59 -1.92
CA GLN A 593 32.52 20.58 -0.89
C GLN A 593 32.41 22.01 -1.44
N SER A 594 31.82 22.89 -0.62
CA SER A 594 31.76 24.32 -0.91
C SER A 594 33.15 24.92 -0.98
N ARG A 595 33.59 25.23 -2.19
CA ARG A 595 34.72 26.12 -2.42
C ARG A 595 34.17 27.52 -2.58
N GLY A 596 34.20 28.30 -1.49
CA GLY A 596 33.94 29.73 -1.55
C GLY A 596 34.89 30.41 -2.52
N ARG A 597 34.53 30.49 -3.81
CA ARG A 597 35.24 31.33 -4.76
C ARG A 597 34.92 32.77 -4.40
N LEU A 598 35.88 33.44 -3.77
CA LEU A 598 35.96 34.89 -3.81
C LEU A 598 36.15 35.30 -5.28
N HIS A 599 35.06 35.55 -5.99
CA HIS A 599 35.14 35.99 -7.36
C HIS A 599 35.54 37.46 -7.45
N ALA A 600 36.62 37.69 -8.19
CA ALA A 600 37.11 39.00 -8.59
C ALA A 600 36.25 39.57 -9.73
N TYR A 601 35.06 40.07 -9.43
CA TYR A 601 34.31 40.97 -10.32
C TYR A 601 33.72 42.17 -9.57
N GLU A 602 34.51 42.79 -8.71
CA GLU A 602 34.27 44.18 -8.35
C GLU A 602 34.48 45.04 -9.61
N THR A 603 33.40 45.43 -10.32
CA THR A 603 33.26 46.72 -11.05
C THR A 603 32.05 46.81 -12.01
N ALA A 604 31.14 45.85 -12.11
CA ALA A 604 29.85 46.06 -12.78
C ALA A 604 28.78 46.53 -11.77
N PRO A 605 27.96 47.55 -12.08
CA PRO A 605 26.81 47.88 -11.22
C PRO A 605 25.88 46.65 -11.15
N PRO A 606 25.35 46.28 -9.97
CA PRO A 606 24.50 45.11 -9.83
C PRO A 606 23.28 45.28 -10.73
N HIS A 607 23.08 44.34 -11.64
CA HIS A 607 21.80 44.15 -12.29
C HIS A 607 20.97 43.32 -11.30
N SER A 608 19.95 43.92 -10.70
CA SER A 608 19.02 43.18 -9.88
C SER A 608 18.11 42.35 -10.79
N ALA A 609 17.94 41.08 -10.44
CA ALA A 609 17.25 40.10 -11.25
C ALA A 609 15.75 40.39 -11.33
N LYS A 610 15.12 40.15 -12.49
CA LYS A 610 13.69 40.37 -12.68
C LYS A 610 12.98 39.11 -13.12
N VAL A 611 11.81 38.85 -12.54
CA VAL A 611 10.90 37.81 -13.03
C VAL A 611 10.32 38.26 -14.37
N VAL A 612 10.55 37.47 -15.40
CA VAL A 612 10.07 37.75 -16.77
C VAL A 612 8.97 36.78 -17.23
N GLY A 613 8.76 35.68 -16.50
CA GLY A 613 7.69 34.73 -16.76
C GLY A 613 7.56 33.75 -15.61
N GLN A 614 6.36 33.23 -15.39
CA GLN A 614 6.10 32.22 -14.36
C GLN A 614 4.94 31.32 -14.77
N GLY A 615 4.95 30.09 -14.30
CA GLY A 615 3.87 29.14 -14.55
C GLY A 615 3.99 27.88 -13.73
N ALA A 616 2.87 27.19 -13.57
CA ALA A 616 2.80 25.97 -12.80
C ALA A 616 1.89 24.96 -13.51
N TRP A 617 2.13 23.68 -13.26
CA TRP A 617 1.28 22.59 -13.70
C TRP A 617 1.30 21.46 -12.67
N SER A 618 0.16 20.82 -12.48
CA SER A 618 0.01 19.66 -11.60
C SER A 618 -0.80 18.59 -12.31
N ALA A 619 -0.39 17.34 -12.18
CA ALA A 619 -1.08 16.20 -12.74
C ALA A 619 -1.17 15.07 -11.72
N CYS A 620 -2.35 14.46 -11.63
CA CYS A 620 -2.61 13.30 -10.76
C CYS A 620 -1.78 12.07 -11.16
N GLY A 621 -1.25 12.04 -12.39
CA GLY A 621 -0.44 10.93 -12.88
C GLY A 621 -1.23 9.62 -12.90
N ARG A 622 -0.64 8.58 -12.30
CA ARG A 622 -1.23 7.23 -12.19
C ARG A 622 -1.94 6.99 -10.85
N ARG A 623 -1.87 7.93 -9.90
CA ARG A 623 -2.60 7.87 -8.64
C ARG A 623 -4.09 8.13 -8.87
N LYS A 624 -4.92 7.67 -7.94
CA LYS A 624 -6.38 7.84 -7.97
C LYS A 624 -6.83 9.21 -7.47
N TYR A 625 -6.06 9.79 -6.55
CA TYR A 625 -6.30 11.08 -5.93
C TYR A 625 -5.12 12.01 -6.22
N GLN A 626 -5.42 13.31 -6.24
CA GLN A 626 -4.41 14.36 -6.36
C GLN A 626 -4.18 14.98 -4.98
N GLU A 627 -3.10 14.58 -4.34
CA GLU A 627 -2.68 15.03 -3.00
C GLU A 627 -1.71 16.22 -3.09
N ASP A 628 -1.04 16.44 -4.24
CA ASP A 628 -0.17 17.60 -4.46
C ASP A 628 -0.92 18.92 -4.49
N ARG A 629 -0.34 19.96 -3.92
CA ARG A 629 -0.76 21.36 -4.11
C ARG A 629 0.42 22.23 -4.50
N PHE A 630 0.14 23.40 -5.05
CA PHE A 630 1.16 24.41 -5.34
C PHE A 630 0.62 25.80 -5.07
N VAL A 631 1.54 26.74 -4.83
CA VAL A 631 1.28 28.18 -4.75
C VAL A 631 2.16 28.87 -5.78
N LEU A 632 1.58 29.84 -6.50
CA LEU A 632 2.32 30.75 -7.37
C LEU A 632 1.57 32.08 -7.36
N GLN A 633 1.94 32.96 -6.44
CA GLN A 633 1.22 34.21 -6.19
C GLN A 633 2.15 35.39 -6.00
N GLU A 634 1.88 36.46 -6.73
CA GLU A 634 2.45 37.78 -6.47
C GLU A 634 1.66 38.46 -5.36
N ILE A 635 2.36 38.85 -4.30
CA ILE A 635 1.81 39.49 -3.11
C ILE A 635 2.29 40.94 -3.12
N GLN A 636 1.34 41.86 -3.17
CA GLN A 636 1.59 43.30 -3.16
C GLN A 636 1.12 43.90 -1.84
N ASP A 637 2.03 44.60 -1.16
CA ASP A 637 1.73 45.38 0.05
C ASP A 637 2.42 46.75 0.00
N GLY A 638 1.64 47.79 -0.28
CA GLY A 638 2.16 49.15 -0.44
C GLY A 638 3.16 49.28 -1.59
N LYS A 639 4.43 49.54 -1.25
CA LYS A 639 5.56 49.61 -2.21
C LYS A 639 6.27 48.27 -2.39
N ASN A 640 5.89 47.25 -1.63
CA ASN A 640 6.50 45.93 -1.70
C ASN A 640 5.72 45.04 -2.65
N ALA A 641 6.45 44.30 -3.48
CA ALA A 641 5.92 43.25 -4.31
C ALA A 641 6.87 42.06 -4.22
N ALA A 642 6.33 40.89 -3.91
CA ALA A 642 7.07 39.65 -3.78
C ALA A 642 6.35 38.51 -4.48
N LEU A 643 7.09 37.60 -5.11
CA LEU A 643 6.56 36.36 -5.63
C LEU A 643 6.77 35.26 -4.59
N LEU A 644 5.68 34.61 -4.18
CA LEU A 644 5.70 33.38 -3.40
C LEU A 644 5.36 32.22 -4.35
N ALA A 645 6.31 31.31 -4.52
CA ALA A 645 6.16 30.10 -5.33
C ALA A 645 6.47 28.87 -4.45
N GLY A 646 5.73 27.78 -4.61
CA GLY A 646 5.99 26.57 -3.84
C GLY A 646 5.16 25.38 -4.28
N VAL A 647 5.60 24.17 -3.91
CA VAL A 647 4.85 22.92 -4.07
C VAL A 647 4.81 22.19 -2.73
N PHE A 648 3.73 21.45 -2.54
CA PHE A 648 3.41 20.71 -1.33
C PHE A 648 2.95 19.33 -1.74
N ASP A 649 3.78 18.32 -1.46
CA ASP A 649 3.48 16.92 -1.73
C ASP A 649 2.73 16.34 -0.53
N GLY A 650 1.50 15.89 -0.72
CA GLY A 650 0.65 15.40 0.37
C GLY A 650 0.67 13.88 0.45
N HIS A 651 0.74 13.33 1.65
CA HIS A 651 0.68 11.89 1.87
C HIS A 651 -0.32 11.53 2.96
N GLY A 652 -1.01 10.39 2.83
CA GLY A 652 -2.05 9.97 3.79
C GLY A 652 -3.32 10.83 3.76
N GLY A 653 -3.51 11.62 2.69
CA GLY A 653 -4.60 12.57 2.47
C GLY A 653 -4.10 13.94 1.94
N ASP A 654 -5.00 14.77 1.40
CA ASP A 654 -4.66 16.10 0.85
C ASP A 654 -4.78 17.25 1.87
N ALA A 655 -5.17 16.98 3.12
CA ALA A 655 -5.51 18.02 4.08
C ALA A 655 -4.32 18.91 4.44
N ALA A 656 -3.13 18.35 4.65
CA ALA A 656 -1.92 19.11 5.00
C ALA A 656 -1.45 19.99 3.83
N SER A 657 -1.32 19.42 2.63
CA SER A 657 -0.88 20.14 1.43
C SER A 657 -1.87 21.25 1.05
N LYS A 658 -3.18 20.98 1.21
CA LYS A 658 -4.26 21.96 1.01
C LYS A 658 -4.24 23.08 2.05
N THR A 659 -3.96 22.76 3.30
CA THR A 659 -3.82 23.77 4.37
C THR A 659 -2.66 24.71 4.07
N LEU A 660 -1.49 24.16 3.72
CA LEU A 660 -0.32 24.95 3.31
C LEU A 660 -0.66 25.87 2.14
N ALA A 661 -1.24 25.33 1.07
CA ALA A 661 -1.58 26.11 -0.12
C ALA A 661 -2.60 27.23 0.14
N GLN A 662 -3.49 27.07 1.13
CA GLN A 662 -4.51 28.07 1.47
C GLN A 662 -4.00 29.13 2.45
N LEU A 663 -3.23 28.74 3.48
CA LEU A 663 -2.82 29.63 4.56
C LEU A 663 -1.58 30.44 4.21
N LEU A 664 -0.58 29.83 3.57
CA LEU A 664 0.73 30.44 3.37
C LEU A 664 0.70 31.81 2.66
N PRO A 665 -0.07 32.03 1.57
CA PRO A 665 -0.10 33.34 0.93
C PRO A 665 -0.63 34.44 1.86
N SER A 666 -1.66 34.11 2.65
CA SER A 666 -2.28 35.07 3.58
C SER A 666 -1.37 35.36 4.77
N LEU A 667 -0.79 34.32 5.38
CA LEU A 667 0.15 34.44 6.49
C LEU A 667 1.40 35.21 6.09
N PHE A 668 1.98 34.88 4.93
CA PHE A 668 3.13 35.60 4.39
C PHE A 668 2.83 37.08 4.17
N SER A 669 1.66 37.41 3.62
CA SER A 669 1.25 38.81 3.44
C SER A 669 1.16 39.57 4.76
N VAL A 670 0.64 38.93 5.82
CA VAL A 670 0.51 39.55 7.16
C VAL A 670 1.88 39.73 7.80
N GLU A 671 2.73 38.71 7.76
CA GLU A 671 4.09 38.76 8.32
C GLU A 671 4.94 39.81 7.61
N LEU A 672 4.88 39.85 6.27
CA LEU A 672 5.61 40.84 5.47
C LEU A 672 5.18 42.27 5.82
N ALA A 673 3.87 42.52 5.94
CA ALA A 673 3.35 43.82 6.36
C ALA A 673 3.86 44.21 7.76
N GLY A 674 3.94 43.24 8.68
CA GLY A 674 4.50 43.42 10.02
C GLY A 674 5.96 43.87 10.02
N LYS A 675 6.83 43.24 9.20
CA LYS A 675 8.27 43.57 9.14
C LYS A 675 8.56 44.95 8.54
N VAL A 676 7.65 45.50 7.75
CA VAL A 676 7.82 46.81 7.08
C VAL A 676 7.51 48.00 8.01
N THR A 677 6.86 47.76 9.16
CA THR A 677 6.43 48.84 10.08
C THR A 677 7.56 49.57 10.83
N ASP A 678 8.81 49.08 10.78
CA ASP A 678 10.00 49.64 11.45
C ASP A 678 10.65 50.85 10.73
N GLY A 679 9.83 51.71 10.10
CA GLY A 679 10.30 52.94 9.45
C GLY A 679 11.07 52.74 8.15
N LYS A 680 11.02 51.54 7.55
CA LYS A 680 11.55 51.24 6.22
C LYS A 680 10.49 51.53 5.15
N ASP A 681 10.90 52.16 4.04
CA ASP A 681 10.03 52.41 2.89
C ASP A 681 9.78 51.14 2.04
N LYS A 682 10.63 50.11 2.17
CA LYS A 682 10.61 48.86 1.39
C LYS A 682 11.21 47.69 2.19
N ALA A 683 10.68 46.48 2.01
CA ALA A 683 11.19 45.23 2.56
C ALA A 683 12.51 44.81 1.89
N THR A 684 13.48 44.32 2.67
CA THR A 684 14.70 43.69 2.17
C THR A 684 14.46 42.21 1.85
N SER A 685 15.40 41.55 1.14
CA SER A 685 15.36 40.08 0.95
C SER A 685 15.36 39.32 2.28
N GLU A 686 16.08 39.85 3.27
CA GLU A 686 16.05 39.36 4.66
C GLU A 686 14.65 39.45 5.27
N ASP A 687 13.96 40.58 5.10
CA ASP A 687 12.60 40.77 5.62
C ASP A 687 11.62 39.76 4.97
N LEU A 688 11.78 39.52 3.65
CA LEU A 688 11.03 38.50 2.91
C LEU A 688 11.30 37.08 3.42
N ARG A 689 12.56 36.74 3.68
CA ARG A 689 12.97 35.43 4.21
C ARG A 689 12.37 35.18 5.59
N ASN A 690 12.52 36.15 6.49
CA ASN A 690 11.97 36.07 7.84
C ASN A 690 10.43 35.98 7.84
N ALA A 691 9.75 36.68 6.92
CA ALA A 691 8.31 36.57 6.76
C ALA A 691 7.87 35.19 6.25
N MET A 692 8.64 34.59 5.33
CA MET A 692 8.40 33.22 4.84
C MET A 692 8.55 32.18 5.96
N GLU A 693 9.64 32.25 6.72
CA GLU A 693 9.87 31.35 7.87
C GLU A 693 8.76 31.49 8.92
N SER A 694 8.40 32.72 9.28
CA SER A 694 7.34 32.99 10.26
C SER A 694 5.98 32.49 9.77
N ALA A 695 5.65 32.71 8.50
CA ALA A 695 4.40 32.23 7.90
C ALA A 695 4.32 30.71 7.86
N TYR A 696 5.43 30.03 7.54
CA TYR A 696 5.51 28.56 7.56
C TYR A 696 5.37 28.00 8.97
N ASP A 697 6.07 28.54 9.96
CA ASP A 697 5.94 28.13 11.36
C ASP A 697 4.50 28.33 11.89
N ILE A 698 3.85 29.45 11.56
CA ILE A 698 2.43 29.67 11.91
C ILE A 698 1.53 28.67 11.21
N ALA A 699 1.75 28.37 9.92
CA ALA A 699 0.97 27.37 9.20
C ALA A 699 1.12 25.98 9.83
N CYS A 700 2.33 25.57 10.18
CA CYS A 700 2.62 24.30 10.85
C CYS A 700 1.90 24.18 12.20
N ARG A 701 1.96 25.24 13.03
CA ARG A 701 1.24 25.28 14.31
C ARG A 701 -0.27 25.29 14.11
N THR A 702 -0.76 26.06 13.14
CA THR A 702 -2.20 26.13 12.83
C THR A 702 -2.73 24.77 12.36
N TYR A 703 -1.95 24.01 11.60
CA TYR A 703 -2.32 22.66 11.22
C TYR A 703 -2.30 21.71 12.43
N ARG A 704 -1.23 21.72 13.24
CA ARG A 704 -1.08 20.84 14.40
C ARG A 704 -2.08 21.12 15.52
N ASP A 705 -2.39 22.39 15.75
CA ASP A 705 -3.28 22.86 16.83
C ASP A 705 -4.72 23.13 16.33
N GLY A 706 -4.95 23.00 15.03
CA GLY A 706 -6.20 23.41 14.37
C GLY A 706 -7.30 22.37 14.47
N CYS A 707 -8.44 22.79 15.01
CA CYS A 707 -9.73 22.15 14.77
C CYS A 707 -10.60 23.10 13.95
N ASP A 708 -11.36 22.57 13.00
CA ASP A 708 -12.26 23.38 12.19
C ASP A 708 -13.47 23.89 13.00
N GLU A 709 -14.31 24.73 12.38
CA GLU A 709 -15.49 25.34 13.02
C GLU A 709 -16.56 24.31 13.47
N LEU A 710 -16.40 23.03 13.09
CA LEU A 710 -17.25 21.91 13.47
C LEU A 710 -16.63 21.04 14.59
N GLU A 711 -15.55 21.52 15.23
CA GLU A 711 -14.74 20.79 16.23
C GLU A 711 -14.01 19.56 15.65
N THR A 712 -13.85 19.44 14.33
CA THR A 712 -13.00 18.39 13.74
C THR A 712 -11.55 18.83 13.76
N CYS A 713 -10.75 18.17 14.60
CA CYS A 713 -9.30 18.36 14.63
C CYS A 713 -8.63 17.54 13.52
N VAL A 714 -7.44 17.95 13.08
CA VAL A 714 -6.59 17.09 12.24
C VAL A 714 -6.50 15.71 12.89
N ALA A 715 -6.78 14.66 12.12
CA ALA A 715 -6.69 13.29 12.61
C ALA A 715 -5.26 13.03 13.09
N ASP A 716 -5.09 12.87 14.40
CA ASP A 716 -3.85 12.38 14.98
C ASP A 716 -3.99 10.87 15.19
N TYR A 717 -2.89 10.15 15.03
CA TYR A 717 -2.86 8.71 15.25
C TYR A 717 -3.09 8.42 16.75
N ASP A 718 -4.14 7.65 17.08
CA ASP A 718 -4.38 7.17 18.44
C ASP A 718 -3.83 5.73 18.58
N PRO A 719 -2.82 5.50 19.43
CA PRO A 719 -2.28 4.17 19.66
C PRO A 719 -3.26 3.14 20.23
N ARG A 720 -4.44 3.55 20.72
CA ARG A 720 -5.45 2.68 21.36
C ARG A 720 -6.65 2.37 20.47
N GLU A 721 -7.08 3.33 19.67
CA GLU A 721 -8.25 3.20 18.78
C GLU A 721 -7.85 2.96 17.32
N GLY A 722 -6.55 3.00 17.01
CA GLY A 722 -6.03 2.99 15.64
C GLY A 722 -6.29 4.31 14.92
N ILE A 723 -6.44 4.26 13.60
CA ILE A 723 -6.98 5.39 12.82
C ILE A 723 -8.38 5.71 13.37
N ILE A 724 -8.53 6.86 14.03
CA ILE A 724 -9.85 7.34 14.44
C ILE A 724 -10.61 7.76 13.18
N LEU A 725 -11.42 6.84 12.64
CA LEU A 725 -12.51 7.18 11.74
C LEU A 725 -13.51 8.06 12.52
N ALA A 726 -13.35 9.36 12.34
CA ALA A 726 -14.42 10.25 11.89
C ALA A 726 -15.84 9.96 12.40
N SER A 727 -16.02 9.71 13.69
CA SER A 727 -17.32 9.98 14.34
C SER A 727 -17.63 11.49 14.34
N MET A 728 -16.73 12.31 13.79
CA MET A 728 -16.87 13.76 13.60
C MET A 728 -16.77 14.26 12.14
N GLY A 729 -16.54 13.41 11.12
CA GLY A 729 -16.68 13.82 9.70
C GLY A 729 -15.44 14.40 8.99
N ALA A 730 -14.22 14.09 9.43
CA ALA A 730 -13.01 14.27 8.61
C ALA A 730 -12.83 13.08 7.66
N ASN A 731 -12.54 13.33 6.37
CA ASN A 731 -12.34 12.25 5.37
C ASN A 731 -10.87 11.80 5.25
N ASP A 732 -9.92 12.52 5.85
CA ASP A 732 -8.49 12.29 5.66
C ASP A 732 -7.84 11.82 6.97
N VAL A 733 -7.09 10.73 6.85
CA VAL A 733 -6.87 9.76 7.93
C VAL A 733 -5.56 10.00 8.69
N ILE A 734 -4.47 10.41 8.02
CA ILE A 734 -3.17 10.80 8.62
C ILE A 734 -2.46 11.67 7.57
N ALA A 735 -3.01 12.85 7.28
CA ALA A 735 -2.48 13.66 6.19
C ALA A 735 -1.21 14.42 6.64
N GLY A 736 -0.09 14.17 6.00
CA GLY A 736 1.11 14.98 6.12
C GLY A 736 1.45 15.65 4.78
N SER A 737 2.41 16.56 4.79
CA SER A 737 2.86 17.20 3.56
C SER A 737 4.30 17.62 3.61
N THR A 738 5.03 17.43 2.52
CA THR A 738 6.28 18.15 2.27
C THR A 738 5.98 19.62 1.96
N ALA A 739 7.00 20.47 2.06
CA ALA A 739 6.90 21.85 1.65
C ALA A 739 8.23 22.35 1.09
N THR A 740 8.25 22.73 -0.18
CA THR A 740 9.36 23.47 -0.76
C THR A 740 8.84 24.76 -1.39
N MET A 741 9.44 25.88 -1.02
CA MET A 741 8.98 27.22 -1.38
C MET A 741 10.15 28.13 -1.71
N ALA A 742 9.90 29.10 -2.57
CA ALA A 742 10.84 30.15 -2.92
C ALA A 742 10.17 31.52 -2.93
N VAL A 743 10.87 32.52 -2.40
CA VAL A 743 10.42 33.91 -2.32
C VAL A 743 11.49 34.84 -2.88
N LEU A 744 11.07 35.76 -3.75
CA LEU A 744 11.91 36.86 -4.23
C LEU A 744 11.09 38.14 -4.45
N SER A 745 11.77 39.29 -4.46
CA SER A 745 11.11 40.55 -4.80
C SER A 745 10.76 40.64 -6.29
N VAL A 746 9.58 41.14 -6.60
CA VAL A 746 9.15 41.50 -7.97
C VAL A 746 8.87 43.00 -8.10
N SER A 747 9.46 43.79 -7.20
CA SER A 747 9.42 45.25 -7.26
C SER A 747 10.19 45.81 -8.46
N GLU A 748 9.97 47.08 -8.81
CA GLU A 748 10.61 47.71 -9.98
C GLU A 748 12.15 47.64 -9.95
N ASP A 749 12.73 47.64 -8.75
CA ASP A 749 14.17 47.59 -8.53
C ASP A 749 14.75 46.18 -8.77
N GLY A 750 13.93 45.13 -8.89
CA GLY A 750 14.38 43.74 -9.01
C GLY A 750 14.67 43.05 -7.67
N ALA A 751 15.24 41.85 -7.74
CA ALA A 751 15.67 41.03 -6.60
C ALA A 751 17.17 40.72 -6.67
N ASP A 752 17.84 40.84 -5.53
CA ASP A 752 19.25 40.49 -5.40
C ASP A 752 19.43 39.06 -4.84
N GLU A 753 18.41 38.52 -4.17
CA GLU A 753 18.44 37.24 -3.47
C GLU A 753 17.12 36.48 -3.69
N LEU A 754 17.25 35.16 -3.81
CA LEU A 754 16.17 34.18 -3.76
C LEU A 754 16.24 33.44 -2.42
N SER A 755 15.19 33.53 -1.63
CA SER A 755 15.04 32.79 -0.37
C SER A 755 14.30 31.50 -0.63
N VAL A 756 14.88 30.36 -0.27
CA VAL A 756 14.32 29.02 -0.46
C VAL A 756 14.13 28.34 0.89
N LEU A 757 12.97 27.72 1.10
CA LEU A 757 12.62 26.92 2.28
C LEU A 757 12.29 25.51 1.81
N ASN A 758 12.93 24.50 2.40
CA ASN A 758 12.68 23.09 2.09
C ASN A 758 12.36 22.28 3.35
N CYS A 759 11.28 21.50 3.33
CA CYS A 759 10.92 20.54 4.36
C CYS A 759 10.33 19.29 3.69
N GLY A 760 11.18 18.30 3.40
CA GLY A 760 10.80 17.05 2.74
C GLY A 760 11.75 16.70 1.61
N ASP A 761 11.29 15.88 0.67
CA ASP A 761 11.99 15.37 -0.51
C ASP A 761 11.52 16.02 -1.83
N SER A 762 10.50 16.89 -1.80
CA SER A 762 10.31 17.88 -2.86
C SER A 762 11.53 18.79 -2.98
N ARG A 763 11.76 19.33 -4.19
CA ARG A 763 13.03 20.03 -4.50
C ARG A 763 12.85 21.34 -5.24
N THR A 764 13.67 22.32 -4.88
CA THR A 764 13.84 23.60 -5.59
C THR A 764 15.21 23.66 -6.25
N LEU A 765 15.25 23.97 -7.55
CA LEU A 765 16.45 24.17 -8.35
C LEU A 765 16.53 25.62 -8.85
N ALA A 766 17.70 26.24 -8.75
CA ALA A 766 18.03 27.41 -9.57
C ALA A 766 18.96 26.95 -10.69
N ILE A 767 18.60 27.25 -11.93
CA ILE A 767 19.28 26.73 -13.13
C ILE A 767 19.60 27.85 -14.11
N GLY A 768 20.59 27.65 -14.97
CA GLY A 768 20.89 28.52 -16.08
C GLY A 768 22.13 28.05 -16.84
N LYS A 769 22.16 28.35 -18.13
CA LYS A 769 23.26 27.98 -19.02
C LYS A 769 24.52 28.78 -18.67
N PRO A 770 25.68 28.16 -18.41
CA PRO A 770 26.91 28.90 -18.13
C PRO A 770 27.28 29.91 -19.23
N ARG A 771 27.60 31.15 -18.86
CA ARG A 771 28.13 32.17 -19.77
C ARG A 771 29.61 31.92 -20.07
N GLY A 772 29.98 31.98 -21.35
CA GLY A 772 31.39 31.92 -21.78
C GLY A 772 32.10 30.56 -21.58
N GLY A 773 31.39 29.53 -21.08
CA GLY A 773 31.90 28.18 -20.89
C GLY A 773 31.66 27.25 -22.08
N SER A 774 32.28 26.06 -22.03
CA SER A 774 31.91 24.90 -22.85
C SER A 774 30.39 24.69 -22.83
N SER A 775 29.77 24.36 -23.96
CA SER A 775 28.34 24.05 -24.03
C SER A 775 27.92 22.83 -23.20
N LYS A 776 28.86 22.18 -22.52
CA LYS A 776 28.63 20.98 -21.71
C LYS A 776 28.49 21.29 -20.19
N GLY A 777 28.94 22.44 -19.68
CA GLY A 777 28.91 22.73 -18.23
C GLY A 777 27.52 22.60 -17.58
N SER A 778 27.50 22.22 -16.29
CA SER A 778 26.28 22.02 -15.49
C SER A 778 25.33 23.20 -15.59
N VAL A 779 24.04 22.93 -15.83
CA VAL A 779 23.00 23.97 -15.86
C VAL A 779 22.44 24.25 -14.47
N VAL A 780 22.71 23.41 -13.48
CA VAL A 780 22.23 23.60 -12.12
C VAL A 780 23.18 24.54 -11.38
N HIS A 781 22.64 25.63 -10.84
CA HIS A 781 23.36 26.59 -10.01
C HIS A 781 23.14 26.32 -8.51
N PHE A 782 21.91 25.95 -8.15
CA PHE A 782 21.51 25.64 -6.77
C PHE A 782 20.49 24.51 -6.75
N SER A 783 20.50 23.70 -5.69
CA SER A 783 19.50 22.68 -5.39
C SER A 783 19.28 22.59 -3.89
N THR A 784 18.04 22.39 -3.45
CA THR A 784 17.74 22.00 -2.06
C THR A 784 18.21 20.57 -1.80
N ARG A 785 18.43 20.26 -0.51
CA ARG A 785 18.73 18.92 0.01
C ARG A 785 17.42 18.24 0.40
N ASP A 786 17.24 17.00 -0.05
CA ASP A 786 16.09 16.19 0.35
C ASP A 786 16.26 15.71 1.80
N HIS A 787 15.18 15.74 2.57
CA HIS A 787 15.14 15.25 3.95
C HIS A 787 14.85 13.75 4.01
N ALA A 788 15.71 12.93 3.41
CA ALA A 788 15.59 11.48 3.40
C ALA A 788 16.10 10.87 4.73
N PRO A 789 15.54 9.73 5.20
CA PRO A 789 16.02 9.04 6.39
C PRO A 789 17.44 8.45 6.24
N SER A 790 17.92 8.32 5.00
CA SER A 790 19.29 7.93 4.66
C SER A 790 20.32 9.05 4.85
N CYS A 791 19.87 10.30 5.01
CA CYS A 791 20.78 11.44 5.08
C CYS A 791 21.50 11.48 6.43
N GLU A 792 22.83 11.66 6.42
CA GLU A 792 23.68 11.66 7.61
C GLU A 792 23.19 12.63 8.71
N VAL A 793 22.78 13.83 8.32
CA VAL A 793 22.24 14.86 9.24
C VAL A 793 20.95 14.37 9.92
N GLU A 794 20.09 13.66 9.19
CA GLU A 794 18.84 13.13 9.74
C GLU A 794 19.10 11.89 10.61
N ILE A 795 20.03 11.02 10.20
CA ILE A 795 20.48 9.88 11.01
C ILE A 795 21.02 10.38 12.36
N GLU A 796 21.89 11.38 12.36
CA GLU A 796 22.45 11.94 13.59
C GLU A 796 21.36 12.59 14.47
N ARG A 797 20.43 13.34 13.88
CA ARG A 797 19.29 13.96 14.57
C ARG A 797 18.39 12.93 15.23
N LEU A 798 18.00 11.89 14.49
CA LEU A 798 17.13 10.80 14.97
C LEU A 798 17.85 9.96 16.04
N SER A 799 19.14 9.70 15.87
CA SER A 799 19.96 8.98 16.86
C SER A 799 20.07 9.74 18.18
N ARG A 800 20.32 11.05 18.14
CA ARG A 800 20.34 11.91 19.33
C ARG A 800 18.98 12.03 20.02
N GLY A 801 17.89 11.85 19.27
CA GLY A 801 16.53 11.91 19.78
C GLY A 801 16.00 10.57 20.32
N LYS A 802 16.79 9.49 20.28
CA LYS A 802 16.36 8.15 20.71
C LYS A 802 15.79 8.14 22.13
N ASP A 803 16.46 8.81 23.07
CA ASP A 803 16.02 8.92 24.47
C ASP A 803 14.73 9.74 24.65
N LYS A 804 14.32 10.51 23.63
CA LYS A 804 13.06 11.25 23.57
C LYS A 804 11.94 10.46 22.90
N GLY A 805 12.20 9.20 22.50
CA GLY A 805 11.25 8.34 21.82
C GLY A 805 11.26 8.46 20.29
N PHE A 806 12.31 9.04 19.69
CA PHE A 806 12.42 9.13 18.24
C PHE A 806 12.68 7.76 17.62
N SER A 807 11.91 7.46 16.59
CA SER A 807 12.08 6.27 15.78
C SER A 807 13.41 6.33 15.03
N GLN A 808 14.09 5.19 14.97
CA GLN A 808 15.39 5.09 14.33
C GLN A 808 15.22 4.76 12.84
N PRO A 809 16.01 5.37 11.95
CA PRO A 809 15.96 5.06 10.54
C PRO A 809 16.42 3.61 10.32
N MET A 810 15.73 2.90 9.43
CA MET A 810 16.04 1.52 9.06
C MET A 810 16.12 1.39 7.55
N CYS A 811 17.19 0.77 7.05
CA CYS A 811 17.31 0.38 5.65
C CYS A 811 16.78 -1.04 5.49
N ARG A 812 15.74 -1.22 4.69
CA ARG A 812 15.23 -2.52 4.26
C ARG A 812 14.86 -2.45 2.79
N MET A 813 15.16 -3.50 2.03
CA MET A 813 14.84 -3.56 0.59
C MET A 813 15.53 -2.47 -0.26
N GLY A 814 16.69 -1.99 0.19
CA GLY A 814 17.40 -0.87 -0.44
C GLY A 814 16.80 0.53 -0.18
N ARG A 815 15.74 0.62 0.65
CA ARG A 815 15.07 1.90 0.98
C ARG A 815 15.15 2.20 2.46
N TRP A 816 15.36 3.47 2.78
CA TRP A 816 15.45 3.96 4.15
C TRP A 816 14.09 4.45 4.62
N ARG A 817 13.67 3.99 5.80
CA ARG A 817 12.38 4.35 6.39
C ARG A 817 12.44 4.61 7.87
N ILE A 818 11.41 5.27 8.39
CA ILE A 818 11.17 5.52 9.81
C ILE A 818 9.81 4.93 10.20
N LYS A 819 9.78 4.02 11.17
CA LYS A 819 8.52 3.43 11.68
C LYS A 819 7.83 4.39 12.65
N VAL A 820 6.54 4.66 12.46
CA VAL A 820 5.72 5.52 13.32
C VAL A 820 4.37 4.82 13.53
N GLY A 821 4.14 4.25 14.70
CA GLY A 821 2.96 3.42 14.97
C GLY A 821 2.87 2.26 13.98
N ASP A 822 1.72 2.14 13.33
CA ASP A 822 1.43 1.14 12.30
C ASP A 822 1.91 1.52 10.90
N PHE A 823 2.65 2.62 10.75
CA PHE A 823 3.10 3.11 9.46
C PHE A 823 4.63 3.20 9.36
N THR A 824 5.14 3.24 8.12
CA THR A 824 6.54 3.56 7.82
C THR A 824 6.63 4.71 6.82
N TYR A 825 7.51 5.66 7.11
CA TYR A 825 7.72 6.89 6.33
C TYR A 825 9.02 6.82 5.52
N GLY A 826 9.00 7.25 4.26
CA GLY A 826 10.14 7.36 3.34
C GLY A 826 10.93 8.68 3.48
N LEU A 827 10.48 9.58 4.35
CA LEU A 827 11.06 10.89 4.61
C LEU A 827 11.33 11.09 6.11
N ALA A 828 12.17 12.06 6.45
CA ALA A 828 12.56 12.39 7.83
C ALA A 828 11.97 13.71 8.33
N ARG A 829 11.47 14.56 7.42
CA ARG A 829 10.86 15.85 7.75
C ARG A 829 9.66 16.14 6.85
N SER A 830 8.56 16.56 7.47
CA SER A 830 7.31 16.95 6.82
C SER A 830 6.43 17.68 7.82
N LEU A 831 5.40 18.36 7.33
CA LEU A 831 4.30 18.83 8.15
C LEU A 831 3.45 17.63 8.58
N GLU A 832 3.32 17.44 9.90
CA GLU A 832 2.66 16.28 10.50
C GLU A 832 1.89 16.64 11.79
N GLY A 833 0.99 15.72 12.18
CA GLY A 833 0.33 15.71 13.49
C GLY A 833 1.29 15.50 14.68
N SER A 834 0.77 15.65 15.90
CA SER A 834 1.57 15.59 17.13
C SER A 834 2.19 14.22 17.39
N PHE A 835 1.49 13.12 17.11
CA PHE A 835 2.04 11.79 17.33
C PHE A 835 3.24 11.53 16.43
N THR A 836 3.10 11.74 15.12
CA THR A 836 4.20 11.56 14.15
C THR A 836 5.39 12.46 14.47
N THR A 837 5.13 13.71 14.87
CA THR A 837 6.19 14.63 15.33
C THR A 837 6.92 14.11 16.56
N SER A 838 6.21 13.48 17.51
CA SER A 838 6.81 12.89 18.71
C SER A 838 7.77 11.73 18.40
N LYS A 839 7.62 11.09 17.24
CA LYS A 839 8.48 10.00 16.76
C LYS A 839 9.67 10.48 15.92
N GLY A 840 9.85 11.79 15.77
CA GLY A 840 11.06 12.37 15.17
C GLY A 840 10.90 12.83 13.72
N ILE A 841 9.73 12.72 13.11
CA ILE A 841 9.45 13.36 11.81
C ILE A 841 9.03 14.80 12.07
N VAL A 842 9.93 15.75 11.81
CA VAL A 842 9.74 17.15 12.24
C VAL A 842 9.41 18.05 11.07
N SER A 843 8.68 19.12 11.34
CA SER A 843 8.35 20.16 10.37
C SER A 843 9.44 21.23 10.20
N ASP A 844 10.62 21.03 10.79
CA ASP A 844 11.71 22.02 10.77
C ASP A 844 12.34 22.12 9.36
N PRO A 845 12.30 23.29 8.70
CA PRO A 845 12.79 23.41 7.34
C PRO A 845 14.28 23.76 7.29
N ASP A 846 14.93 23.40 6.18
CA ASP A 846 16.20 23.98 5.78
C ASP A 846 15.91 25.28 4.98
N VAL A 847 16.58 26.39 5.33
CA VAL A 847 16.41 27.68 4.67
C VAL A 847 17.72 28.12 4.01
N SER A 848 17.66 28.50 2.75
CA SER A 848 18.80 28.89 1.92
C SER A 848 18.58 30.25 1.26
N ALA A 849 19.64 31.02 1.11
CA ALA A 849 19.65 32.29 0.38
C ALA A 849 20.58 32.16 -0.84
N VAL A 850 20.02 32.36 -2.04
CA VAL A 850 20.74 32.26 -3.31
C VAL A 850 20.94 33.65 -3.89
N ASN A 851 22.19 34.03 -4.18
CA ASN A 851 22.50 35.32 -4.79
C ASN A 851 22.09 35.35 -6.27
N LEU A 852 21.00 36.05 -6.58
CA LEU A 852 20.49 36.15 -7.94
C LEU A 852 21.36 37.03 -8.84
N THR A 853 22.07 38.00 -8.27
CA THR A 853 22.97 38.90 -9.02
C THR A 853 24.13 38.11 -9.60
N ASP A 854 24.74 37.23 -8.79
CA ASP A 854 25.81 36.33 -9.23
C ASP A 854 25.27 35.36 -10.27
N MET A 855 24.11 34.77 -10.02
CA MET A 855 23.48 33.81 -10.92
C MET A 855 23.25 34.42 -12.33
N ILE A 856 22.64 35.60 -12.45
CA ILE A 856 22.38 36.19 -13.77
C ILE A 856 23.66 36.72 -14.44
N ALA A 857 24.69 37.04 -13.66
CA ALA A 857 26.00 37.46 -14.18
C ALA A 857 26.78 36.28 -14.78
N GLU A 858 26.61 35.07 -14.22
CA GLU A 858 27.30 33.85 -14.64
C GLU A 858 26.47 32.99 -15.59
N ARG A 859 25.15 33.13 -15.59
CA ARG A 859 24.23 32.25 -16.32
C ARG A 859 23.37 33.02 -17.33
N GLU A 860 23.04 32.36 -18.44
CA GLU A 860 22.02 32.77 -19.40
C GLU A 860 20.76 31.91 -19.19
N GLN A 861 19.59 32.43 -19.56
CA GLN A 861 18.33 31.68 -19.45
C GLN A 861 18.06 31.20 -18.00
N ALA A 862 18.34 32.05 -17.02
CA ALA A 862 18.27 31.73 -15.59
C ALA A 862 16.83 31.41 -15.13
N CYS A 863 16.55 30.20 -14.67
CA CYS A 863 15.22 29.77 -14.23
C CYS A 863 15.24 29.22 -12.80
N ILE A 864 14.08 29.22 -12.15
CA ILE A 864 13.82 28.44 -10.94
C ILE A 864 12.83 27.33 -11.30
N ILE A 865 13.09 26.13 -10.83
CA ILE A 865 12.16 24.99 -10.88
C ILE A 865 11.84 24.58 -9.45
N ILE A 866 10.58 24.41 -9.13
CA ILE A 866 10.12 23.86 -7.85
C ILE A 866 9.21 22.68 -8.17
N ALA A 867 9.52 21.47 -7.70
CA ALA A 867 8.75 20.29 -8.06
C ALA A 867 8.70 19.24 -6.96
N THR A 868 7.65 18.40 -7.02
CA THR A 868 7.49 17.21 -6.16
C THR A 868 8.41 16.08 -6.59
N ASP A 869 8.61 15.09 -5.73
CA ASP A 869 9.51 13.95 -5.97
C ASP A 869 9.04 13.08 -7.14
N GLY A 870 7.74 13.03 -7.44
CA GLY A 870 7.18 12.37 -8.61
C GLY A 870 7.79 12.82 -9.94
N LEU A 871 8.42 14.00 -9.98
CA LEU A 871 9.31 14.42 -11.08
C LEU A 871 10.70 13.78 -10.96
N PHE A 872 11.33 13.92 -9.79
CA PHE A 872 12.73 13.60 -9.54
C PHE A 872 13.03 12.11 -9.39
N GLU A 873 12.01 11.26 -9.16
CA GLU A 873 12.13 9.80 -9.21
C GLU A 873 12.55 9.30 -10.61
N VAL A 874 12.19 10.03 -11.67
CA VAL A 874 12.37 9.59 -13.06
C VAL A 874 13.19 10.54 -13.93
N ILE A 875 13.51 11.74 -13.43
CA ILE A 875 14.29 12.78 -14.14
C ILE A 875 15.29 13.40 -13.16
N ASP A 876 16.58 13.35 -13.48
CA ASP A 876 17.62 13.98 -12.65
C ASP A 876 17.67 15.52 -12.81
N ASN A 877 18.37 16.20 -11.89
CA ASN A 877 18.44 17.66 -11.83
C ASN A 877 19.00 18.30 -13.11
N GLU A 878 19.99 17.66 -13.74
CA GLU A 878 20.64 18.17 -14.95
C GLU A 878 19.74 18.03 -16.17
N GLU A 879 19.11 16.87 -16.35
CA GLU A 879 18.15 16.63 -17.42
C GLU A 879 16.95 17.58 -17.29
N CYS A 880 16.42 17.72 -16.07
CA CYS A 880 15.36 18.65 -15.73
C CYS A 880 15.74 20.09 -16.10
N GLY A 881 16.92 20.54 -15.64
CA GLY A 881 17.41 21.88 -15.92
C GLY A 881 17.65 22.14 -17.41
N ARG A 882 18.26 21.19 -18.13
CA ARG A 882 18.55 21.33 -19.55
C ARG A 882 17.28 21.38 -20.37
N TYR A 883 16.27 20.62 -19.98
CA TYR A 883 14.96 20.64 -20.61
C TYR A 883 14.31 22.02 -20.51
N VAL A 884 14.28 22.62 -19.31
CA VAL A 884 13.65 23.93 -19.09
C VAL A 884 14.46 25.07 -19.72
N VAL A 885 15.79 25.04 -19.64
CA VAL A 885 16.66 26.00 -20.35
C VAL A 885 16.38 25.95 -21.84
N LYS A 886 16.28 24.75 -22.43
CA LYS A 886 15.94 24.58 -23.85
C LYS A 886 14.55 25.13 -24.18
N CYS A 887 13.54 24.85 -23.35
CA CYS A 887 12.20 25.41 -23.54
C CYS A 887 12.25 26.94 -23.60
N ARG A 888 13.02 27.56 -22.70
CA ARG A 888 13.19 29.01 -22.67
C ARG A 888 13.95 29.55 -23.89
N GLU A 889 15.02 28.87 -24.32
CA GLU A 889 15.75 29.22 -25.56
C GLU A 889 14.84 29.16 -26.80
N GLU A 890 13.90 28.21 -26.84
CA GLU A 890 12.89 28.06 -27.89
C GLU A 890 11.72 29.06 -27.76
N GLY A 891 11.70 29.89 -26.71
CA GLY A 891 10.69 30.91 -26.46
C GLY A 891 9.36 30.37 -25.94
N LEU A 892 9.35 29.19 -25.31
CA LEU A 892 8.15 28.65 -24.67
C LEU A 892 7.85 29.43 -23.39
N GLU A 893 6.56 29.62 -23.11
CA GLU A 893 6.08 30.18 -21.85
C GLU A 893 6.39 29.24 -20.68
N ALA A 894 6.70 29.81 -19.50
CA ALA A 894 7.03 29.04 -18.29
C ALA A 894 5.94 28.01 -17.90
N SER A 895 4.66 28.36 -18.11
CA SER A 895 3.53 27.44 -17.88
C SER A 895 3.52 26.23 -18.82
N LEU A 896 3.96 26.42 -20.07
CA LEU A 896 4.08 25.33 -21.03
C LEU A 896 5.29 24.46 -20.72
N ALA A 897 6.41 25.06 -20.29
CA ALA A 897 7.58 24.32 -19.83
C ALA A 897 7.25 23.43 -18.63
N ALA A 898 6.56 23.97 -17.60
CA ALA A 898 6.09 23.20 -16.45
C ALA A 898 5.21 22.01 -16.87
N LYS A 899 4.21 22.25 -17.73
CA LYS A 899 3.32 21.19 -18.24
C LYS A 899 4.06 20.12 -19.04
N GLN A 900 5.02 20.52 -19.86
CA GLN A 900 5.80 19.58 -20.67
C GLN A 900 6.72 18.73 -19.79
N LEU A 901 7.31 19.33 -18.75
CA LEU A 901 8.15 18.61 -17.79
C LEU A 901 7.34 17.59 -16.98
N THR A 902 6.15 17.97 -16.48
CA THR A 902 5.21 17.03 -15.85
C THR A 902 4.86 15.86 -16.79
N LYS A 903 4.56 16.16 -18.06
CA LYS A 903 4.25 15.13 -19.05
C LYS A 903 5.45 14.20 -19.29
N LEU A 904 6.66 14.75 -19.36
CA LEU A 904 7.89 13.97 -19.55
C LEU A 904 8.09 12.96 -18.41
N ALA A 905 7.82 13.35 -17.16
CA ALA A 905 7.89 12.46 -16.00
C ALA A 905 6.90 11.28 -16.13
N ILE A 906 5.64 11.58 -16.47
CA ILE A 906 4.59 10.56 -16.64
C ILE A 906 4.93 9.62 -17.81
N ASP A 907 5.41 10.17 -18.93
CA ASP A 907 5.81 9.39 -20.11
C ASP A 907 7.04 8.49 -19.80
N LYS A 908 7.93 8.93 -18.89
CA LYS A 908 9.05 8.12 -18.37
C LYS A 908 8.65 7.08 -17.34
N GLY A 909 7.41 7.10 -16.87
CA GLY A 909 6.85 6.07 -16.00
C GLY A 909 6.74 6.46 -14.53
N SER A 910 6.74 7.76 -14.19
CA SER A 910 6.45 8.20 -12.82
C SER A 910 5.14 7.56 -12.32
N PRO A 911 5.17 6.87 -11.16
CA PRO A 911 3.98 6.27 -10.56
C PRO A 911 3.11 7.29 -9.80
N ASP A 912 3.58 8.53 -9.66
CA ASP A 912 3.06 9.47 -8.66
C ASP A 912 2.23 10.65 -9.20
N ASN A 913 1.69 11.45 -8.29
CA ASN A 913 1.35 12.84 -8.52
C ASN A 913 2.61 13.62 -8.92
N VAL A 914 2.45 14.57 -9.84
CA VAL A 914 3.59 15.37 -10.32
C VAL A 914 3.18 16.83 -10.43
N SER A 915 3.80 17.67 -9.63
CA SER A 915 3.59 19.12 -9.61
C SER A 915 4.88 19.88 -9.84
N VAL A 916 4.83 20.86 -10.74
CA VAL A 916 5.99 21.62 -11.20
C VAL A 916 5.62 23.10 -11.30
N VAL A 917 6.45 23.96 -10.71
CA VAL A 917 6.45 25.41 -10.88
C VAL A 917 7.74 25.83 -11.56
N VAL A 918 7.64 26.71 -12.55
CA VAL A 918 8.77 27.28 -13.30
C VAL A 918 8.69 28.80 -13.25
N VAL A 919 9.80 29.44 -12.91
CA VAL A 919 9.96 30.90 -12.92
C VAL A 919 11.16 31.27 -13.79
N TYR A 920 10.98 32.19 -14.72
CA TYR A 920 12.03 32.74 -15.58
C TYR A 920 12.54 34.06 -15.04
N ILE A 921 13.86 34.19 -14.99
CA ILE A 921 14.59 35.34 -14.44
C ILE A 921 15.55 35.90 -15.50
N ASP A 922 15.63 37.22 -15.62
CA ASP A 922 16.61 37.96 -16.44
C ASP A 922 17.42 38.98 -15.64
#